data_AF-A0AAW2N5K1-F1
#
_entry.id   AF-A0AAW2N5K1-F1
#
_cell.length_a   1.000
_cell.length_b   1.000
_cell.length_c   1.000
_cell.angle_alpha   90.00
_cell.angle_beta   90.00
_cell.angle_gamma   90.00
#
_symmetry.space_group_name_H-M   'P 1'
#
loop_
_entity.id
_entity.type
_entity.pdbx_description
1 polymer ?
#
loop_
_entity_poly.entity_id
_entity_poly.type
_entity_poly.pdbx_seq_one_letter_code
_entity_poly.pdbx_strand_id
1 'polypeptide(L)'
;MQCMYGVKDVEHDEALATRLAIDLCCQYQRSCAVLERDCLNIIQNLREPVNGFSTIEPLIYDIRELRQRLNSISFVLLRGAPPPPTACPHPATKPPPPAALPNPLMPPKAKEAMSPPNVEKATATSQGRGGGDAIDPQPRRLPFAEVAQRSLGDSNTYFNPDEHWQALEVAHRIAFGYGHLTWEWKKGIRSYLHPVLFAALYKALAFLRLDSPWFMVRAPRLVQSIFAAVGDLYLYKFSQALFGDNVATWALLAQLTNWFMFFCIPRTLSNCLETVLTLVSLYYWPCLRTSSGAGPCGSRKCALVLAAIACAIRPTSAITWVYVGFLELLMTRHKLKFVLLEVIPIGGLVLGLTFLLDRQLYGSWVIVPINFLKFNFFSSGGDYYGTHAWHWYITQGFTVMLFTYLPFSVAGVVMSKEWKLPGLIVWVLGTYSLLGHKEFRFVLPVLPVALLFSGYSLANLGKCELSKRKVKESSSSHKKCSLKLQLAVFFLLVTNFPMAIYMSMIHQRGTEDVMHYLSNEARENKVKSILFLTPCHATPYYSTLHHNIPMRFLDCTPSEEKGIIDESDQFLNDPLGFAMKLARNWTQPSHVVLFDSQEKPLKEFLVSHHYSEVQRFFHAHFKVDRELQASVVVYALQRQ
;
A
#
# COMPACT_ATOMS: atom_id res chain seq x y z
N MET A 1 -6.56 -8.41 -7.30
CA MET A 1 -6.14 -9.25 -6.14
C MET A 1 -5.13 -10.31 -6.54
N GLN A 2 -5.38 -11.13 -7.57
CA GLN A 2 -4.40 -12.13 -8.03
C GLN A 2 -3.05 -11.52 -8.44
N CYS A 3 -3.04 -10.34 -9.08
CA CYS A 3 -1.79 -9.61 -9.36
C CYS A 3 -1.06 -9.13 -8.09
N MET A 4 -1.76 -8.93 -6.96
CA MET A 4 -1.12 -8.50 -5.71
C MET A 4 -0.28 -9.60 -5.07
N TYR A 5 -0.63 -10.86 -5.30
CA TYR A 5 0.04 -12.00 -4.67
C TYR A 5 0.80 -12.87 -5.68
N GLY A 6 1.10 -12.32 -6.86
CA GLY A 6 2.08 -12.90 -7.77
C GLY A 6 1.80 -14.34 -8.19
N VAL A 7 0.53 -14.73 -8.36
CA VAL A 7 0.18 -16.07 -8.87
C VAL A 7 0.86 -16.24 -10.23
N LYS A 8 1.84 -17.14 -10.30
CA LYS A 8 2.79 -17.28 -11.42
C LYS A 8 2.13 -17.65 -12.76
N ASP A 9 0.87 -18.08 -12.76
CA ASP A 9 0.16 -18.64 -13.93
C ASP A 9 -0.98 -17.75 -14.45
N VAL A 10 -0.81 -16.42 -14.50
CA VAL A 10 -1.78 -15.54 -15.19
C VAL A 10 -1.42 -15.36 -16.68
N GLU A 11 -0.28 -15.88 -17.12
CA GLU A 11 0.12 -15.91 -18.53
C GLU A 11 -0.37 -17.20 -19.19
N HIS A 12 -1.65 -17.28 -19.56
CA HIS A 12 -2.23 -18.05 -20.70
C HIS A 12 -3.68 -18.47 -20.40
N ASP A 13 -4.63 -17.53 -20.48
CA ASP A 13 -5.99 -17.84 -20.97
C ASP A 13 -6.88 -16.58 -20.94
N GLU A 14 -7.16 -15.98 -22.10
CA GLU A 14 -8.23 -14.96 -22.23
C GLU A 14 -9.60 -15.53 -21.82
N ALA A 15 -9.79 -16.85 -21.98
CA ALA A 15 -10.97 -17.58 -21.51
C ALA A 15 -11.04 -17.65 -19.97
N LEU A 16 -9.89 -17.74 -19.28
CA LEU A 16 -9.78 -17.75 -17.82
C LEU A 16 -9.98 -16.35 -17.27
N ALA A 17 -9.47 -15.30 -17.93
CA ALA A 17 -9.75 -13.91 -17.54
C ALA A 17 -11.26 -13.58 -17.64
N THR A 18 -11.92 -14.09 -18.68
CA THR A 18 -13.37 -13.94 -18.87
C THR A 18 -14.17 -14.77 -17.86
N ARG A 19 -13.78 -16.02 -17.61
CA ARG A 19 -14.37 -16.85 -16.53
C ARG A 19 -14.13 -16.25 -15.16
N LEU A 20 -12.94 -15.72 -14.88
CA LEU A 20 -12.62 -14.99 -13.65
C LEU A 20 -13.46 -13.73 -13.53
N ALA A 21 -13.68 -12.97 -14.60
CA ALA A 21 -14.55 -11.80 -14.56
C ALA A 21 -16.02 -12.18 -14.24
N ILE A 22 -16.50 -13.30 -14.81
CA ILE A 22 -17.84 -13.85 -14.53
C ILE A 22 -17.92 -14.39 -13.10
N ASP A 23 -16.90 -15.12 -12.63
CA ASP A 23 -16.82 -15.64 -11.27
C ASP A 23 -16.66 -14.52 -10.24
N LEU A 24 -15.90 -13.47 -10.54
CA LEU A 24 -15.81 -12.23 -9.74
C LEU A 24 -17.17 -11.52 -9.68
N CYS A 25 -17.92 -11.47 -10.79
CA CYS A 25 -19.25 -10.89 -10.80
C CYS A 25 -20.23 -11.71 -9.93
N CYS A 26 -20.21 -13.04 -10.07
CA CYS A 26 -21.01 -13.97 -9.25
C CYS A 26 -20.62 -13.94 -7.76
N GLN A 27 -19.32 -13.83 -7.43
CA GLN A 27 -18.82 -13.73 -6.06
C GLN A 27 -19.11 -12.35 -5.45
N TYR A 28 -19.06 -11.28 -6.25
CA TYR A 28 -19.46 -9.94 -5.83
C TYR A 28 -20.96 -9.91 -5.51
N GLN A 29 -21.81 -10.55 -6.31
CA GLN A 29 -23.23 -10.74 -6.01
C GLN A 29 -23.46 -11.50 -4.69
N ARG A 30 -22.68 -12.56 -4.42
CA ARG A 30 -22.75 -13.29 -3.14
C ARG A 30 -22.30 -12.43 -1.97
N SER A 31 -21.24 -11.64 -2.14
CA SER A 31 -20.71 -10.73 -1.11
C SER A 31 -21.69 -9.61 -0.79
N CYS A 32 -22.36 -9.02 -1.80
CA CYS A 32 -23.43 -8.05 -1.59
C CYS A 32 -24.63 -8.68 -0.84
N ALA A 33 -24.97 -9.94 -1.11
CA ALA A 33 -26.06 -10.64 -0.41
C ALA A 33 -25.73 -10.95 1.06
N VAL A 34 -24.45 -11.22 1.38
CA VAL A 34 -23.98 -11.36 2.76
C VAL A 34 -24.01 -10.01 3.48
N LEU A 35 -23.52 -8.94 2.82
CA LEU A 35 -23.58 -7.58 3.37
C LEU A 35 -25.02 -7.11 3.66
N GLU A 36 -25.96 -7.41 2.76
CA GLU A 36 -27.40 -7.13 2.96
C GLU A 36 -27.93 -7.87 4.19
N ARG A 37 -27.60 -9.16 4.35
CA ARG A 37 -28.03 -9.99 5.48
C ARG A 37 -27.44 -9.51 6.81
N ASP A 38 -26.17 -9.15 6.82
CA ASP A 38 -25.48 -8.68 8.02
C ASP A 38 -25.99 -7.30 8.45
N CYS A 39 -26.22 -6.39 7.50
CA CYS A 39 -26.88 -5.10 7.78
C CYS A 39 -28.29 -5.28 8.35
N LEU A 40 -29.09 -6.21 7.81
CA LEU A 40 -30.44 -6.50 8.32
C LEU A 40 -30.40 -7.13 9.73
N ASN A 41 -29.45 -8.02 9.99
CA ASN A 41 -29.24 -8.60 11.32
C ASN A 41 -28.76 -7.56 12.35
N ILE A 42 -27.92 -6.61 11.94
CA ILE A 42 -27.51 -5.48 12.79
C ILE A 42 -28.72 -4.61 13.14
N ILE A 43 -29.60 -4.32 12.17
CA ILE A 43 -30.82 -3.53 12.39
C ILE A 43 -31.79 -4.26 13.34
N GLN A 44 -31.96 -5.57 13.19
CA GLN A 44 -32.87 -6.35 14.06
C GLN A 44 -32.36 -6.51 15.50
N ASN A 45 -31.04 -6.43 15.73
CA ASN A 45 -30.43 -6.58 17.05
C ASN A 45 -30.27 -5.25 17.82
N LEU A 46 -30.59 -4.10 17.23
CA LEU A 46 -30.62 -2.81 17.93
C LEU A 46 -31.91 -2.71 18.75
N ARG A 47 -31.82 -3.00 20.05
CA ARG A 47 -32.99 -3.12 20.95
C ARG A 47 -33.49 -1.81 21.56
N GLU A 48 -32.96 -0.65 21.19
CA GLU A 48 -33.52 0.66 21.58
C GLU A 48 -33.36 1.73 20.47
N PRO A 49 -34.33 2.65 20.33
CA PRO A 49 -34.29 3.68 19.31
C PRO A 49 -33.29 4.77 19.69
N VAL A 50 -32.05 4.65 19.22
CA VAL A 50 -31.11 5.77 19.22
C VAL A 50 -31.57 6.74 18.12
N ASN A 51 -32.14 7.87 18.50
CA ASN A 51 -32.52 8.96 17.60
C ASN A 51 -31.29 9.40 16.77
N GLY A 52 -31.24 8.97 15.51
CA GLY A 52 -30.14 9.27 14.58
C GLY A 52 -30.05 8.37 13.34
N PHE A 53 -30.72 7.22 13.30
CA PHE A 53 -30.64 6.23 12.21
C PHE A 53 -31.67 6.41 11.08
N SER A 54 -31.97 7.65 10.66
CA SER A 54 -32.71 7.90 9.41
C SER A 54 -31.85 7.75 8.13
N THR A 55 -30.60 7.31 8.26
CA THR A 55 -29.57 7.30 7.20
C THR A 55 -29.22 5.93 6.62
N ILE A 56 -29.75 4.81 7.16
CA ILE A 56 -29.44 3.45 6.66
C ILE A 56 -30.45 2.93 5.62
N GLU A 57 -31.73 3.32 5.69
CA GLU A 57 -32.73 2.91 4.69
C GLU A 57 -32.36 3.27 3.23
N PRO A 58 -31.77 4.46 2.94
CA PRO A 58 -31.30 4.78 1.60
C PRO A 58 -30.18 3.82 1.13
N LEU A 59 -29.31 3.39 2.04
CA LEU A 59 -28.20 2.48 1.73
C LEU A 59 -28.71 1.07 1.38
N ILE A 60 -29.75 0.59 2.06
CA ILE A 60 -30.40 -0.70 1.75
C ILE A 60 -31.14 -0.63 0.41
N TYR A 61 -31.79 0.49 0.13
CA TYR A 61 -32.43 0.73 -1.17
C TYR A 61 -31.41 0.75 -2.31
N ASP A 62 -30.30 1.48 -2.15
CA ASP A 62 -29.22 1.57 -3.14
C ASP A 62 -28.56 0.20 -3.38
N ILE A 63 -28.37 -0.62 -2.34
CA ILE A 63 -27.84 -2.00 -2.46
C ILE A 63 -28.81 -2.89 -3.25
N ARG A 64 -30.13 -2.77 -3.02
CA ARG A 64 -31.15 -3.51 -3.78
C ARG A 64 -31.20 -3.09 -5.25
N GLU A 65 -31.08 -1.79 -5.54
CA GLU A 65 -31.05 -1.28 -6.90
C GLU A 65 -29.76 -1.71 -7.64
N LEU A 66 -28.61 -1.68 -6.97
CA LEU A 66 -27.34 -2.20 -7.50
C LEU A 66 -27.43 -3.69 -7.84
N ARG A 67 -28.08 -4.50 -6.99
CA ARG A 67 -28.32 -5.92 -7.25
C ARG A 67 -29.21 -6.15 -8.47
N GLN A 68 -30.29 -5.38 -8.62
CA GLN A 68 -31.15 -5.46 -9.81
C GLN A 68 -30.39 -5.11 -11.10
N ARG A 69 -29.54 -4.07 -11.07
CA ARG A 69 -28.71 -3.67 -12.22
C ARG A 69 -27.59 -4.66 -12.53
N LEU A 70 -27.00 -5.30 -11.51
CA LEU A 70 -26.01 -6.36 -11.71
C LEU A 70 -26.63 -7.64 -12.27
N ASN A 71 -27.87 -7.98 -11.88
CA ASN A 71 -28.60 -9.11 -12.44
C ASN A 71 -28.91 -8.91 -13.93
N SER A 72 -29.24 -7.68 -14.35
CA SER A 72 -29.46 -7.38 -15.76
C SER A 72 -28.17 -7.42 -16.60
N ILE A 73 -27.04 -6.98 -16.05
CA ILE A 73 -25.71 -7.07 -16.70
C ILE A 73 -25.27 -8.53 -16.83
N SER A 74 -25.47 -9.36 -15.79
CA SER A 74 -25.16 -10.78 -15.83
C SER A 74 -25.99 -11.53 -16.88
N PHE A 75 -27.24 -11.12 -17.10
CA PHE A 75 -28.13 -11.67 -18.12
C PHE A 75 -27.71 -11.28 -19.55
N VAL A 76 -27.12 -10.10 -19.74
CA VAL A 76 -26.59 -9.63 -21.03
C VAL A 76 -25.28 -10.35 -21.39
N LEU A 77 -24.39 -10.58 -20.42
CA LEU A 77 -23.12 -11.30 -20.63
C LEU A 77 -23.34 -12.78 -20.98
N LEU A 78 -24.38 -13.42 -20.43
CA LEU A 78 -24.73 -14.82 -20.72
C LEU A 78 -25.28 -15.04 -22.14
N ARG A 79 -25.78 -14.00 -22.82
CA ARG A 79 -26.25 -14.09 -24.22
C ARG A 79 -25.14 -13.90 -25.27
N GLY A 80 -23.95 -13.45 -24.86
CA GLY A 80 -22.82 -13.17 -25.77
C GLY A 80 -21.87 -14.34 -26.02
N ALA A 81 -22.06 -15.49 -25.36
CA ALA A 81 -21.20 -16.65 -25.53
C ALA A 81 -21.65 -17.50 -26.74
N PRO A 82 -20.82 -17.70 -27.77
CA PRO A 82 -21.15 -18.62 -28.85
C PRO A 82 -21.11 -20.08 -28.35
N PRO A 83 -21.98 -20.97 -28.85
CA PRO A 83 -21.92 -22.39 -28.49
C PRO A 83 -20.65 -23.06 -29.04
N PRO A 84 -20.16 -24.14 -28.40
CA PRO A 84 -18.92 -24.80 -28.81
C PRO A 84 -19.07 -25.47 -30.18
N PRO A 85 -18.03 -25.46 -31.04
CA PRO A 85 -18.11 -26.03 -32.39
C PRO A 85 -18.08 -27.56 -32.35
N THR A 86 -19.01 -28.18 -33.08
CA THR A 86 -19.02 -29.62 -33.39
C THR A 86 -18.31 -29.90 -34.72
N ALA A 87 -17.37 -30.86 -34.66
CA ALA A 87 -16.85 -31.76 -35.72
C ALA A 87 -16.55 -31.24 -37.15
N CYS A 88 -15.32 -31.50 -37.62
CA CYS A 88 -14.87 -31.40 -39.03
C CYS A 88 -15.56 -32.42 -39.97
N PRO A 89 -15.62 -32.17 -41.29
CA PRO A 89 -14.64 -32.77 -42.22
C PRO A 89 -14.16 -31.90 -43.42
N HIS A 90 -13.12 -32.40 -44.11
CA HIS A 90 -12.27 -31.86 -45.21
C HIS A 90 -12.93 -31.66 -46.63
N PRO A 91 -12.19 -31.47 -47.77
CA PRO A 91 -11.56 -30.24 -48.30
C PRO A 91 -11.86 -29.97 -49.81
N ALA A 92 -11.52 -28.76 -50.34
CA ALA A 92 -11.27 -28.37 -51.78
C ALA A 92 -11.70 -26.89 -51.97
N THR A 93 -11.12 -25.97 -52.76
CA THR A 93 -10.08 -25.89 -53.81
C THR A 93 -9.80 -24.39 -54.05
N LYS A 94 -8.55 -24.00 -54.40
CA LYS A 94 -8.13 -22.66 -54.93
C LYS A 94 -8.69 -22.44 -56.37
N PRO A 95 -8.74 -21.24 -57.03
CA PRO A 95 -7.61 -20.30 -57.28
C PRO A 95 -8.02 -18.78 -57.50
N PRO A 96 -7.32 -17.88 -58.24
CA PRO A 96 -6.39 -16.88 -57.68
C PRO A 96 -6.67 -15.40 -58.19
N PRO A 97 -5.72 -14.42 -58.31
CA PRO A 97 -5.91 -12.97 -58.02
C PRO A 97 -6.07 -12.10 -59.30
N PRO A 98 -6.08 -10.73 -59.24
CA PRO A 98 -4.83 -9.99 -59.50
C PRO A 98 -4.68 -8.57 -58.87
N ALA A 99 -3.54 -7.96 -59.15
CA ALA A 99 -2.90 -6.73 -58.62
C ALA A 99 -3.27 -5.41 -59.35
N ALA A 100 -2.93 -4.25 -58.76
CA ALA A 100 -2.05 -3.19 -59.33
C ALA A 100 -2.15 -1.80 -58.63
N LEU A 101 -1.00 -1.10 -58.63
CA LEU A 101 -0.57 0.24 -58.14
C LEU A 101 -1.19 1.48 -58.88
N PRO A 102 -0.68 2.75 -58.81
CA PRO A 102 0.10 3.56 -57.80
C PRO A 102 -0.41 5.03 -57.56
N ASN A 103 0.28 5.78 -56.66
CA ASN A 103 0.27 7.25 -56.41
C ASN A 103 0.60 8.15 -57.64
N PRO A 104 0.38 9.50 -57.59
CA PRO A 104 1.50 10.44 -57.32
C PRO A 104 1.20 11.87 -56.72
N LEU A 105 2.23 12.45 -56.04
CA LEU A 105 2.83 13.82 -56.05
C LEU A 105 2.04 15.17 -55.84
N MET A 106 2.34 15.88 -54.71
CA MET A 106 2.89 17.27 -54.48
C MET A 106 2.61 18.51 -55.42
N PRO A 107 2.96 19.81 -55.11
CA PRO A 107 2.86 20.69 -53.90
C PRO A 107 2.26 22.13 -54.22
N PRO A 108 2.80 23.32 -53.81
CA PRO A 108 2.38 24.21 -52.70
C PRO A 108 1.99 25.67 -53.10
N LYS A 109 1.46 26.50 -52.18
CA LYS A 109 1.59 27.99 -52.26
C LYS A 109 1.64 28.68 -50.89
N ALA A 110 2.47 29.72 -50.84
CA ALA A 110 2.85 30.57 -49.72
C ALA A 110 2.17 31.96 -49.75
N LYS A 111 2.56 32.81 -48.78
CA LYS A 111 2.33 34.28 -48.58
C LYS A 111 1.28 34.61 -47.50
N GLU A 112 1.42 35.63 -46.64
CA GLU A 112 2.44 36.65 -46.39
C GLU A 112 2.13 37.27 -45.00
N ALA A 113 3.12 37.95 -44.43
CA ALA A 113 3.08 38.64 -43.13
C ALA A 113 2.44 40.03 -43.22
N MET A 114 1.85 40.53 -42.12
CA MET A 114 2.01 41.92 -41.68
C MET A 114 1.55 42.13 -40.22
N SER A 115 2.35 42.89 -39.46
CA SER A 115 2.14 43.36 -38.08
C SER A 115 1.91 44.89 -38.06
N PRO A 116 1.91 45.58 -36.90
CA PRO A 116 0.77 45.97 -36.05
C PRO A 116 0.47 47.50 -36.09
N PRO A 117 -0.40 48.03 -35.20
CA PRO A 117 0.09 49.15 -34.39
C PRO A 117 -0.43 49.26 -32.93
N ASN A 118 0.44 49.89 -32.11
CA ASN A 118 0.28 50.85 -30.98
C ASN A 118 -0.68 50.50 -29.82
N VAL A 119 -0.22 50.33 -28.56
CA VAL A 119 0.39 51.27 -27.59
C VAL A 119 -0.50 52.48 -27.27
N GLU A 120 -1.14 52.43 -26.10
CA GLU A 120 -1.43 53.62 -25.30
C GLU A 120 -1.31 53.32 -23.80
N LYS A 121 -0.51 54.17 -23.13
CA LYS A 121 -0.30 54.24 -21.68
C LYS A 121 -1.39 55.13 -21.08
N ALA A 122 -1.94 54.75 -19.93
CA ALA A 122 -2.55 55.71 -19.01
C ALA A 122 -2.19 55.36 -17.56
N THR A 123 -1.40 56.25 -16.97
CA THR A 123 -1.09 56.37 -15.54
C THR A 123 -2.10 57.32 -14.92
N ALA A 124 -2.76 56.94 -13.82
CA ALA A 124 -3.33 57.88 -12.86
C ALA A 124 -3.50 57.24 -11.47
N THR A 125 -2.82 57.85 -10.50
CA THR A 125 -2.90 57.67 -9.05
C THR A 125 -4.21 58.20 -8.45
N SER A 126 -4.78 57.51 -7.47
CA SER A 126 -5.38 58.14 -6.28
C SER A 126 -5.57 57.14 -5.13
N GLN A 127 -5.16 57.57 -3.94
CA GLN A 127 -5.27 56.91 -2.64
C GLN A 127 -6.72 56.64 -2.22
N GLY A 128 -6.92 55.57 -1.44
CA GLY A 128 -8.16 55.31 -0.72
C GLY A 128 -7.99 54.17 0.29
N ARG A 129 -7.93 54.53 1.57
CA ARG A 129 -7.87 53.65 2.75
C ARG A 129 -8.99 52.62 2.77
N GLY A 130 -8.68 51.42 3.24
CA GLY A 130 -9.66 50.40 3.62
C GLY A 130 -8.97 49.18 4.20
N GLY A 131 -8.58 49.27 5.48
CA GLY A 131 -8.14 48.11 6.24
C GLY A 131 -9.29 47.13 6.39
N GLY A 132 -9.04 45.88 6.02
CA GLY A 132 -9.91 44.75 6.25
C GLY A 132 -9.01 43.55 6.44
N ASP A 133 -8.75 43.19 7.69
CA ASP A 133 -8.05 41.98 8.08
C ASP A 133 -8.77 40.77 7.47
N ALA A 134 -8.22 40.25 6.37
CA ALA A 134 -8.61 38.97 5.81
C ALA A 134 -8.09 37.90 6.79
N ILE A 135 -9.00 37.46 7.66
CA ILE A 135 -8.82 36.30 8.52
C ILE A 135 -8.48 35.10 7.62
N ASP A 136 -7.20 34.73 7.61
CA ASP A 136 -6.68 33.47 7.07
C ASP A 136 -7.45 32.30 7.74
N PRO A 137 -8.18 31.47 6.99
CA PRO A 137 -8.86 30.31 7.58
C PRO A 137 -7.81 29.27 7.94
N GLN A 138 -7.28 29.36 9.16
CA GLN A 138 -6.29 28.41 9.65
C GLN A 138 -6.80 26.95 9.63
N PRO A 139 -5.97 25.98 9.22
CA PRO A 139 -6.32 24.57 9.09
C PRO A 139 -6.28 23.79 10.43
N ARG A 140 -6.75 24.37 11.54
CA ARG A 140 -6.62 23.72 12.88
C ARG A 140 -7.47 22.47 13.07
N ARG A 141 -8.48 22.22 12.22
CA ARG A 141 -9.39 21.05 12.36
C ARG A 141 -9.09 19.87 11.44
N LEU A 142 -8.20 20.02 10.45
CA LEU A 142 -7.84 18.95 9.52
C LEU A 142 -7.09 17.75 10.15
N PRO A 143 -6.11 17.92 11.06
CA PRO A 143 -5.26 16.79 11.47
C PRO A 143 -6.02 15.72 12.27
N PHE A 144 -7.02 16.10 13.07
CA PHE A 144 -7.83 15.13 13.81
C PHE A 144 -8.74 14.29 12.92
N ALA A 145 -9.30 14.88 11.86
CA ALA A 145 -10.14 14.17 10.91
C ALA A 145 -9.32 13.18 10.07
N GLU A 146 -8.10 13.57 9.67
CA GLU A 146 -7.16 12.70 8.95
C GLU A 146 -6.71 11.53 9.84
N VAL A 147 -6.32 11.79 11.09
CA VAL A 147 -5.97 10.74 12.04
C VAL A 147 -7.15 9.80 12.30
N ALA A 148 -8.38 10.33 12.48
CA ALA A 148 -9.57 9.50 12.67
C ALA A 148 -9.84 8.61 11.43
N GLN A 149 -9.74 9.18 10.23
CA GLN A 149 -9.93 8.42 8.99
C GLN A 149 -8.84 7.35 8.77
N ARG A 150 -7.57 7.66 9.09
CA ARG A 150 -6.48 6.68 9.03
C ARG A 150 -6.57 5.63 10.13
N SER A 151 -7.15 5.98 11.27
CA SER A 151 -7.46 5.01 12.35
C SER A 151 -8.61 4.08 11.98
N LEU A 152 -9.55 4.50 11.11
CA LEU A 152 -10.52 3.58 10.49
C LEU A 152 -9.86 2.62 9.49
N GLY A 153 -8.68 2.98 8.98
CA GLY A 153 -7.81 2.10 8.20
C GLY A 153 -6.95 1.15 9.05
N ASP A 154 -7.09 1.16 10.38
CA ASP A 154 -6.44 0.17 11.26
C ASP A 154 -6.95 -1.23 10.90
N SER A 155 -6.13 -1.94 10.12
CA SER A 155 -6.53 -3.15 9.42
C SER A 155 -6.47 -4.36 10.32
N ASN A 156 -7.55 -5.11 10.51
CA ASN A 156 -7.50 -6.40 11.22
C ASN A 156 -6.89 -7.53 10.34
N THR A 157 -6.14 -7.16 9.31
CA THR A 157 -5.68 -8.06 8.25
C THR A 157 -4.18 -8.04 8.13
N TYR A 158 -3.63 -9.16 7.67
CA TYR A 158 -2.23 -9.32 7.32
C TYR A 158 -1.97 -8.88 5.87
N PHE A 159 -0.78 -8.35 5.58
CA PHE A 159 -0.37 -8.03 4.20
C PHE A 159 1.07 -8.49 3.92
N ASN A 160 2.02 -8.18 4.81
CA ASN A 160 3.41 -8.58 4.63
C ASN A 160 4.08 -8.95 5.97
N PRO A 161 4.98 -9.96 6.00
CA PRO A 161 5.63 -10.39 7.24
C PRO A 161 6.43 -9.26 7.91
N ASP A 162 7.00 -8.34 7.14
CA ASP A 162 7.86 -7.29 7.66
C ASP A 162 7.14 -6.31 8.59
N GLU A 163 5.80 -6.26 8.55
CA GLU A 163 4.98 -5.49 9.50
C GLU A 163 5.25 -5.89 10.94
N HIS A 164 5.48 -7.18 11.16
CA HIS A 164 5.73 -7.74 12.49
C HIS A 164 7.23 -8.05 12.65
N TRP A 165 7.81 -8.80 11.71
CA TRP A 165 9.13 -9.44 11.87
C TRP A 165 10.32 -8.48 11.67
N GLN A 166 10.12 -7.34 11.02
CA GLN A 166 11.14 -6.29 10.87
C GLN A 166 10.87 -5.03 11.70
N ALA A 167 9.75 -4.98 12.42
CA ALA A 167 9.38 -3.82 13.23
C ALA A 167 8.98 -4.24 14.65
N LEU A 168 7.76 -4.76 14.81
CA LEU A 168 7.14 -4.96 16.13
C LEU A 168 7.80 -6.06 16.97
N GLU A 169 8.15 -7.18 16.36
CA GLU A 169 8.78 -8.31 17.06
C GLU A 169 10.18 -7.94 17.59
N VAL A 170 10.93 -7.20 16.76
CA VAL A 170 12.26 -6.69 17.10
C VAL A 170 12.14 -5.66 18.22
N ALA A 171 11.18 -4.74 18.12
CA ALA A 171 10.88 -3.75 19.14
C ALA A 171 10.45 -4.39 20.46
N HIS A 172 9.61 -5.41 20.41
CA HIS A 172 9.17 -6.18 21.57
C HIS A 172 10.37 -6.82 22.28
N ARG A 173 11.28 -7.46 21.53
CA ARG A 173 12.50 -8.04 22.12
C ARG A 173 13.39 -7.00 22.78
N ILE A 174 13.57 -5.82 22.18
CA ILE A 174 14.32 -4.71 22.79
C ILE A 174 13.63 -4.25 24.09
N ALA A 175 12.30 -4.18 24.10
CA ALA A 175 11.54 -3.68 25.24
C ALA A 175 11.44 -4.67 26.40
N PHE A 176 11.25 -5.96 26.15
CA PHE A 176 10.93 -6.95 27.20
C PHE A 176 12.01 -8.04 27.38
N GLY A 177 13.02 -8.10 26.52
CA GLY A 177 14.11 -9.08 26.61
C GLY A 177 13.79 -10.46 26.03
N TYR A 178 12.56 -10.71 25.59
CA TYR A 178 12.15 -11.93 24.88
C TYR A 178 11.41 -11.61 23.57
N GLY A 179 11.48 -12.54 22.63
CA GLY A 179 11.03 -12.35 21.24
C GLY A 179 12.00 -13.01 20.27
N HIS A 180 11.68 -12.98 18.98
CA HIS A 180 12.47 -13.60 17.93
C HIS A 180 13.21 -12.57 17.08
N LEU A 181 14.46 -12.88 16.72
CA LEU A 181 15.20 -12.12 15.70
C LEU A 181 15.42 -13.02 14.50
N THR A 182 14.90 -12.59 13.35
CA THR A 182 15.13 -13.29 12.08
C THR A 182 16.61 -13.28 11.71
N TRP A 183 16.98 -14.14 10.77
CA TRP A 183 18.35 -14.26 10.28
C TRP A 183 18.91 -12.93 9.74
N GLU A 184 18.08 -12.03 9.23
CA GLU A 184 18.47 -10.71 8.71
C GLU A 184 19.14 -9.86 9.79
N TRP A 185 18.61 -9.91 11.01
CA TRP A 185 19.19 -9.24 12.16
C TRP A 185 20.51 -9.89 12.55
N LYS A 186 20.59 -11.23 12.54
CA LYS A 186 21.84 -11.94 12.84
C LYS A 186 22.96 -11.59 11.84
N LYS A 187 22.63 -11.39 10.56
CA LYS A 187 23.58 -10.94 9.52
C LYS A 187 23.85 -9.43 9.51
N GLY A 188 23.15 -8.65 10.33
CA GLY A 188 23.37 -7.20 10.42
C GLY A 188 23.04 -6.45 9.13
N ILE A 189 21.97 -6.86 8.42
CA ILE A 189 21.55 -6.24 7.14
C ILE A 189 20.40 -5.24 7.31
N ARG A 190 19.86 -5.08 8.53
CA ARG A 190 18.76 -4.15 8.85
C ARG A 190 19.19 -3.17 9.95
N SER A 191 18.71 -1.93 9.89
CA SER A 191 19.00 -0.94 10.93
C SER A 191 17.94 -0.98 12.01
N TYR A 192 18.34 -0.82 13.26
CA TYR A 192 17.41 -0.72 14.39
C TYR A 192 16.68 0.62 14.48
N LEU A 193 17.03 1.60 13.64
CA LEU A 193 16.46 2.95 13.69
C LEU A 193 14.92 2.96 13.63
N HIS A 194 14.31 2.10 12.81
CA HIS A 194 12.85 1.99 12.72
C HIS A 194 12.23 1.22 13.91
N PRO A 195 12.68 0.00 14.27
CA PRO A 195 12.16 -0.71 15.46
C PRO A 195 12.27 0.06 16.77
N VAL A 196 13.33 0.88 16.97
CA VAL A 196 13.54 1.62 18.22
C VAL A 196 12.39 2.61 18.49
N LEU A 197 11.74 3.15 17.45
CA LEU A 197 10.54 3.98 17.60
C LEU A 197 9.41 3.23 18.34
N PHE A 198 9.18 1.97 17.96
CA PHE A 198 8.19 1.12 18.61
C PHE A 198 8.68 0.55 19.95
N ALA A 199 9.98 0.31 20.10
CA ALA A 199 10.54 -0.15 21.37
C ALA A 199 10.35 0.92 22.46
N ALA A 200 10.55 2.20 22.12
CA ALA A 200 10.28 3.32 23.01
C ALA A 200 8.79 3.40 23.39
N LEU A 201 7.89 3.21 22.42
CA LEU A 201 6.44 3.12 22.66
C LEU A 201 6.10 1.99 23.63
N TYR A 202 6.62 0.78 23.39
CA TYR A 202 6.37 -0.38 24.25
C TYR A 202 6.93 -0.19 25.66
N LYS A 203 8.13 0.39 25.81
CA LYS A 203 8.67 0.75 27.12
C LYS A 203 7.78 1.76 27.86
N ALA A 204 7.24 2.76 27.15
CA ALA A 204 6.31 3.72 27.73
C ALA A 204 5.00 3.06 28.19
N LEU A 205 4.42 2.17 27.36
CA LEU A 205 3.21 1.41 27.73
C LEU A 205 3.45 0.52 28.95
N ALA A 206 4.58 -0.21 28.98
CA ALA A 206 4.95 -1.05 30.11
C ALA A 206 5.17 -0.22 31.39
N PHE A 207 5.81 0.95 31.29
CA PHE A 207 5.98 1.87 32.41
C PHE A 207 4.62 2.34 32.97
N LEU A 208 3.65 2.61 32.10
CA LEU A 208 2.28 2.98 32.47
C LEU A 208 1.40 1.79 32.87
N ARG A 209 1.91 0.55 32.83
CA ARG A 209 1.13 -0.69 33.06
C ARG A 209 -0.05 -0.86 32.11
N LEU A 210 0.11 -0.37 30.87
CA LEU A 210 -0.85 -0.49 29.77
C LEU A 210 -0.39 -1.49 28.70
N ASP A 211 0.57 -2.35 29.01
CA ASP A 211 1.14 -3.39 28.15
C ASP A 211 0.21 -4.62 27.99
N SER A 212 -1.10 -4.41 27.89
CA SER A 212 -2.01 -5.51 27.51
C SER A 212 -1.81 -5.88 26.04
N PRO A 213 -2.05 -7.14 25.63
CA PRO A 213 -1.91 -7.55 24.23
C PRO A 213 -2.70 -6.66 23.25
N TRP A 214 -3.86 -6.17 23.69
CA TRP A 214 -4.66 -5.23 22.91
C TRP A 214 -3.92 -3.93 22.60
N PHE A 215 -3.28 -3.31 23.59
CA PHE A 215 -2.47 -2.10 23.39
C PHE A 215 -1.20 -2.39 22.58
N MET A 216 -0.56 -3.54 22.80
CA MET A 216 0.64 -3.95 22.08
C MET A 216 0.43 -4.05 20.56
N VAL A 217 -0.78 -4.43 20.13
CA VAL A 217 -1.18 -4.50 18.72
C VAL A 217 -1.63 -3.13 18.19
N ARG A 218 -2.48 -2.41 18.93
CA ARG A 218 -3.16 -1.20 18.43
C ARG A 218 -2.29 0.06 18.51
N ALA A 219 -1.49 0.21 19.55
CA ALA A 219 -0.72 1.44 19.76
C ALA A 219 0.32 1.71 18.65
N PRO A 220 1.10 0.72 18.16
CA PRO A 220 2.01 0.95 17.04
C PRO A 220 1.32 1.42 15.76
N ARG A 221 0.14 0.88 15.48
CA ARG A 221 -0.68 1.27 14.32
C ARG A 221 -1.26 2.66 14.48
N LEU A 222 -1.68 3.04 15.69
CA LEU A 222 -2.07 4.43 15.97
C LEU A 222 -0.92 5.42 15.73
N VAL A 223 0.30 5.08 16.17
CA VAL A 223 1.50 5.89 15.88
C VAL A 223 1.74 6.02 14.37
N GLN A 224 1.61 4.92 13.62
CA GLN A 224 1.70 4.97 12.17
C GLN A 224 0.58 5.78 11.51
N SER A 225 -0.66 5.72 12.01
CA SER A 225 -1.75 6.57 11.52
C SER A 225 -1.50 8.05 11.77
N ILE A 226 -0.81 8.40 12.86
CA ILE A 226 -0.34 9.78 13.11
C ILE A 226 0.71 10.17 12.07
N PHE A 227 1.70 9.32 11.78
CA PHE A 227 2.67 9.57 10.72
C PHE A 227 2.01 9.69 9.34
N ALA A 228 1.04 8.84 9.04
CA ALA A 228 0.26 8.90 7.81
C ALA A 228 -0.48 10.23 7.67
N ALA A 229 -1.14 10.71 8.73
CA ALA A 229 -1.79 12.02 8.73
C ALA A 229 -0.79 13.17 8.52
N VAL A 230 0.42 13.07 9.10
CA VAL A 230 1.50 14.02 8.76
C VAL A 230 1.83 13.96 7.27
N GLY A 231 1.95 12.75 6.69
CA GLY A 231 2.15 12.58 5.26
C GLY A 231 1.05 13.24 4.41
N ASP A 232 -0.22 13.04 4.79
CA ASP A 232 -1.38 13.63 4.11
C ASP A 232 -1.38 15.17 4.18
N LEU A 233 -1.07 15.73 5.36
CA LEU A 233 -0.91 17.17 5.54
C LEU A 233 0.21 17.74 4.66
N TYR A 234 1.36 17.07 4.58
CA TYR A 234 2.47 17.53 3.75
C TYR A 234 2.22 17.32 2.26
N LEU A 235 1.46 16.31 1.85
CA LEU A 235 0.96 16.19 0.48
C LEU A 235 0.05 17.37 0.13
N TYR A 236 -0.88 17.73 1.01
CA TYR A 236 -1.75 18.90 0.82
C TYR A 236 -0.92 20.17 0.66
N LYS A 237 -0.02 20.45 1.61
CA LYS A 237 0.87 21.63 1.56
C LYS A 237 1.76 21.65 0.32
N PHE A 238 2.26 20.49 -0.10
CA PHE A 238 3.10 20.38 -1.29
C PHE A 238 2.28 20.65 -2.56
N SER A 239 1.11 20.05 -2.70
CA SER A 239 0.19 20.30 -3.81
C SER A 239 -0.29 21.75 -3.86
N GLN A 240 -0.57 22.34 -2.69
CA GLN A 240 -0.92 23.76 -2.54
C GLN A 240 0.18 24.67 -3.07
N ALA A 241 1.43 24.40 -2.68
CA ALA A 241 2.59 25.18 -3.12
C ALA A 241 2.85 25.07 -4.63
N LEU A 242 2.52 23.94 -5.27
CA LEU A 242 2.75 23.72 -6.70
C LEU A 242 1.61 24.25 -7.59
N PHE A 243 0.36 23.97 -7.20
CA PHE A 243 -0.80 24.10 -8.09
C PHE A 243 -1.98 24.86 -7.46
N GLY A 244 -1.87 25.31 -6.21
CA GLY A 244 -2.87 26.07 -5.48
C GLY A 244 -3.92 25.24 -4.74
N ASP A 245 -4.72 25.91 -3.91
CA ASP A 245 -5.63 25.31 -2.91
C ASP A 245 -6.65 24.32 -3.50
N ASN A 246 -7.20 24.63 -4.67
CA ASN A 246 -8.19 23.75 -5.29
C ASN A 246 -7.58 22.40 -5.64
N VAL A 247 -6.36 22.38 -6.21
CA VAL A 247 -5.67 21.12 -6.55
C VAL A 247 -5.24 20.39 -5.29
N ALA A 248 -4.83 21.11 -4.25
CA ALA A 248 -4.47 20.53 -2.96
C ALA A 248 -5.61 19.72 -2.34
N THR A 249 -6.82 20.26 -2.35
CA THR A 249 -8.02 19.59 -1.83
C THR A 249 -8.33 18.30 -2.61
N TRP A 250 -8.25 18.33 -3.95
CA TRP A 250 -8.49 17.15 -4.78
C TRP A 250 -7.37 16.10 -4.66
N ALA A 251 -6.12 16.53 -4.48
CA ALA A 251 -4.98 15.64 -4.24
C ALA A 251 -5.11 14.93 -2.89
N LEU A 252 -5.50 15.65 -1.83
CA LEU A 252 -5.77 15.07 -0.52
C LEU A 252 -6.94 14.08 -0.59
N LEU A 253 -8.04 14.43 -1.29
CA LEU A 253 -9.13 13.49 -1.51
C LEU A 253 -8.63 12.22 -2.19
N ALA A 254 -7.90 12.33 -3.31
CA ALA A 254 -7.37 11.18 -4.04
C ALA A 254 -6.46 10.30 -3.17
N GLN A 255 -5.63 10.89 -2.33
CA GLN A 255 -4.77 10.21 -1.36
C GLN A 255 -5.53 9.46 -0.27
N LEU A 256 -6.60 10.06 0.26
CA LEU A 256 -7.42 9.48 1.33
C LEU A 256 -8.36 8.38 0.82
N THR A 257 -8.78 8.45 -0.44
CA THR A 257 -9.74 7.51 -1.03
C THR A 257 -9.10 6.47 -1.95
N ASN A 258 -7.82 6.59 -2.31
CA ASN A 258 -7.10 5.53 -3.02
C ASN A 258 -7.01 4.27 -2.14
N TRP A 259 -7.42 3.12 -2.69
CA TRP A 259 -7.55 1.90 -1.92
C TRP A 259 -6.22 1.43 -1.30
N PHE A 260 -5.11 1.54 -2.05
CA PHE A 260 -3.81 1.05 -1.62
C PHE A 260 -3.20 1.97 -0.56
N MET A 261 -3.30 3.29 -0.73
CA MET A 261 -2.88 4.25 0.29
C MET A 261 -3.69 4.06 1.57
N PHE A 262 -5.01 3.90 1.49
CA PHE A 262 -5.87 3.64 2.65
C PHE A 262 -5.44 2.37 3.41
N PHE A 263 -5.18 1.29 2.67
CA PHE A 263 -4.81 -0.02 3.21
C PHE A 263 -3.38 -0.11 3.76
N CYS A 264 -2.42 0.54 3.09
CA CYS A 264 -0.99 0.29 3.31
C CYS A 264 -0.35 1.30 4.27
N ILE A 265 -0.63 2.60 4.13
CA ILE A 265 0.08 3.65 4.88
C ILE A 265 -0.01 3.56 6.43
N PRO A 266 -1.10 3.06 7.06
CA PRO A 266 -1.15 2.97 8.52
C PRO A 266 -0.44 1.71 9.06
N ARG A 267 0.08 0.83 8.19
CA ARG A 267 0.78 -0.39 8.60
C ARG A 267 2.19 -0.09 9.10
N THR A 268 2.72 -0.96 9.96
CA THR A 268 4.03 -0.82 10.63
C THR A 268 5.22 -1.17 9.74
N LEU A 269 5.16 -0.74 8.47
CA LEU A 269 6.22 -0.91 7.48
C LEU A 269 7.18 0.27 7.50
N SER A 270 8.47 -0.02 7.34
CA SER A 270 9.48 1.03 7.13
C SER A 270 9.21 1.84 5.85
N ASN A 271 8.61 1.23 4.82
CA ASN A 271 8.19 1.90 3.59
C ASN A 271 7.13 2.99 3.82
N CYS A 272 6.25 2.82 4.82
CA CYS A 272 5.23 3.82 5.14
C CYS A 272 5.89 5.06 5.74
N LEU A 273 6.81 4.87 6.68
CA LEU A 273 7.59 5.97 7.26
C LEU A 273 8.50 6.64 6.21
N GLU A 274 9.13 5.85 5.32
CA GLU A 274 9.88 6.35 4.17
C GLU A 274 9.01 7.25 3.28
N THR A 275 7.77 6.83 3.01
CA THR A 275 6.81 7.59 2.19
C THR A 275 6.47 8.93 2.84
N VAL A 276 6.19 8.94 4.15
CA VAL A 276 5.91 10.17 4.91
C VAL A 276 7.13 11.09 4.90
N LEU A 277 8.32 10.58 5.22
CA LEU A 277 9.56 11.36 5.20
C LEU A 277 9.86 11.92 3.80
N THR A 278 9.57 11.14 2.75
CA THR A 278 9.70 11.57 1.36
C THR A 278 8.78 12.75 1.08
N LEU A 279 7.49 12.68 1.42
CA LEU A 279 6.55 13.79 1.23
C LEU A 279 6.96 15.06 1.98
N VAL A 280 7.32 14.94 3.26
CA VAL A 280 7.76 16.07 4.07
C VAL A 280 9.02 16.70 3.49
N SER A 281 9.98 15.87 3.06
CA SER A 281 11.23 16.34 2.49
C SER A 281 11.07 16.96 1.10
N LEU A 282 10.27 16.37 0.20
CA LEU A 282 9.93 16.95 -1.11
C LEU A 282 9.26 18.32 -0.95
N TYR A 283 8.39 18.48 0.05
CA TYR A 283 7.80 19.78 0.37
C TYR A 283 8.86 20.83 0.69
N TYR A 284 9.89 20.50 1.48
CA TYR A 284 10.97 21.43 1.85
C TYR A 284 12.05 21.60 0.77
N TRP A 285 12.02 20.81 -0.31
CA TRP A 285 13.07 20.81 -1.32
C TRP A 285 12.97 21.99 -2.31
N PRO A 286 14.01 22.82 -2.46
CA PRO A 286 13.92 24.04 -3.28
C PRO A 286 13.68 23.78 -4.78
N CYS A 287 14.41 22.86 -5.41
CA CYS A 287 14.30 22.63 -6.85
C CYS A 287 12.92 22.16 -7.33
N LEU A 288 12.09 21.63 -6.43
CA LEU A 288 10.77 21.12 -6.76
C LEU A 288 9.67 22.17 -6.65
N ARG A 289 9.89 23.29 -5.97
CA ARG A 289 8.91 24.38 -5.86
C ARG A 289 8.93 25.27 -7.11
N THR A 290 7.75 25.71 -7.56
CA THR A 290 7.61 26.77 -8.55
C THR A 290 7.85 28.13 -7.87
N SER A 291 8.62 29.02 -8.51
CA SER A 291 9.20 30.22 -7.91
C SER A 291 8.21 31.34 -7.49
N SER A 292 6.90 31.09 -7.45
CA SER A 292 5.88 32.14 -7.44
C SER A 292 4.98 32.20 -6.20
N GLY A 293 5.19 31.35 -5.18
CA GLY A 293 4.35 31.32 -3.97
C GLY A 293 5.06 31.86 -2.72
N ALA A 294 4.50 32.91 -2.10
CA ALA A 294 4.93 33.52 -0.84
C ALA A 294 4.63 32.63 0.39
N GLY A 295 5.16 31.41 0.42
CA GLY A 295 5.10 30.51 1.58
C GLY A 295 6.41 30.52 2.40
N PRO A 296 6.40 30.07 3.67
CA PRO A 296 7.59 30.07 4.52
C PRO A 296 8.78 29.37 3.85
N CYS A 297 9.94 30.01 3.93
CA CYS A 297 11.21 29.52 3.41
C CYS A 297 11.50 28.12 3.97
N GLY A 298 11.28 27.09 3.17
CA GLY A 298 11.62 25.74 3.55
C GLY A 298 13.14 25.63 3.69
N SER A 299 13.63 25.21 4.85
CA SER A 299 15.08 25.02 5.03
C SER A 299 15.52 23.80 4.23
N ARG A 300 16.32 24.01 3.17
CA ARG A 300 16.95 22.91 2.40
C ARG A 300 17.67 21.91 3.31
N LYS A 301 18.26 22.40 4.40
CA LYS A 301 18.92 21.56 5.42
C LYS A 301 17.93 20.62 6.11
N CYS A 302 16.72 21.08 6.41
CA CYS A 302 15.65 20.24 6.97
C CYS A 302 15.28 19.11 5.99
N ALA A 303 15.14 19.46 4.70
CA ALA A 303 14.88 18.48 3.65
C ALA A 303 16.01 17.42 3.57
N LEU A 304 17.28 17.86 3.58
CA LEU A 304 18.44 16.96 3.60
C LEU A 304 18.49 16.04 4.82
N VAL A 305 18.15 16.56 6.02
CA VAL A 305 18.09 15.74 7.24
C VAL A 305 17.02 14.65 7.11
N LEU A 306 15.82 15.00 6.65
CA LEU A 306 14.72 14.04 6.46
C LEU A 306 15.05 12.99 5.38
N ALA A 307 15.68 13.41 4.28
CA ALA A 307 16.18 12.51 3.25
C ALA A 307 17.25 11.54 3.79
N ALA A 308 18.21 12.05 4.57
CA ALA A 308 19.24 11.23 5.19
C ALA A 308 18.65 10.22 6.18
N ILE A 309 17.65 10.62 6.98
CA ILE A 309 16.93 9.73 7.89
C ILE A 309 16.18 8.64 7.09
N ALA A 310 15.52 9.00 5.99
CA ALA A 310 14.85 8.03 5.12
C ALA A 310 15.84 7.00 4.55
N CYS A 311 17.02 7.44 4.08
CA CYS A 311 18.11 6.55 3.64
C CYS A 311 18.68 5.67 4.76
N ALA A 312 18.78 6.20 5.99
CA ALA A 312 19.28 5.45 7.13
C ALA A 312 18.30 4.34 7.57
N ILE A 313 17.00 4.65 7.57
CA ILE A 313 15.94 3.66 7.82
C ILE A 313 15.92 2.62 6.70
N ARG A 314 16.01 3.07 5.45
CA ARG A 314 15.94 2.22 4.28
C ARG A 314 16.97 2.66 3.23
N PRO A 315 18.07 1.91 3.04
CA PRO A 315 19.10 2.27 2.06
C PRO A 315 18.60 2.44 0.62
N THR A 316 17.52 1.73 0.24
CA THR A 316 16.91 1.86 -1.09
C THR A 316 16.27 3.22 -1.35
N SER A 317 15.95 3.99 -0.29
CA SER A 317 15.43 5.37 -0.42
C SER A 317 16.41 6.29 -1.16
N ALA A 318 17.70 5.93 -1.17
CA ALA A 318 18.72 6.63 -1.94
C ALA A 318 18.36 6.75 -3.43
N ILE A 319 17.60 5.82 -4.01
CA ILE A 319 17.15 5.90 -5.41
C ILE A 319 16.36 7.19 -5.66
N THR A 320 15.42 7.53 -4.77
CA THR A 320 14.62 8.77 -4.83
C THR A 320 15.52 10.00 -4.68
N TRP A 321 16.41 9.98 -3.68
CA TRP A 321 17.23 11.14 -3.33
C TRP A 321 18.39 11.40 -4.29
N VAL A 322 18.89 10.38 -5.00
CA VAL A 322 19.85 10.55 -6.10
C VAL A 322 19.23 11.40 -7.21
N TYR A 323 17.98 11.13 -7.61
CA TYR A 323 17.29 11.94 -8.62
C TYR A 323 17.10 13.39 -8.17
N VAL A 324 16.52 13.58 -6.97
CA VAL A 324 16.23 14.92 -6.44
C VAL A 324 17.51 15.71 -6.16
N GLY A 325 18.54 15.04 -5.61
CA GLY A 325 19.85 15.62 -5.36
C GLY A 325 20.59 15.99 -6.63
N PHE A 326 20.49 15.17 -7.69
CA PHE A 326 21.06 15.48 -8.99
C PHE A 326 20.37 16.69 -9.63
N LEU A 327 19.03 16.77 -9.59
CA LEU A 327 18.30 17.94 -10.05
C LEU A 327 18.72 19.22 -9.30
N GLU A 328 18.83 19.17 -7.97
CA GLU A 328 19.28 20.31 -7.16
C GLU A 328 20.72 20.72 -7.50
N LEU A 329 21.61 19.75 -7.76
CA LEU A 329 22.99 20.00 -8.16
C LEU A 329 23.09 20.70 -9.52
N LEU A 330 22.20 20.37 -10.46
CA LEU A 330 22.12 21.05 -11.75
C LEU A 330 21.59 22.48 -11.63
N MET A 331 20.65 22.72 -10.71
CA MET A 331 19.99 24.03 -10.54
C MET A 331 20.76 24.98 -9.62
N THR A 332 21.59 24.48 -8.71
CA THR A 332 22.31 25.30 -7.72
C THR A 332 23.57 25.94 -8.30
N ARG A 333 23.76 27.25 -8.04
CA ARG A 333 24.96 27.99 -8.48
C ARG A 333 26.26 27.51 -7.82
N HIS A 334 26.24 27.25 -6.51
CA HIS A 334 27.42 26.85 -5.73
C HIS A 334 27.44 25.34 -5.44
N LYS A 335 27.77 24.56 -6.47
CA LYS A 335 27.75 23.08 -6.44
C LYS A 335 28.62 22.47 -5.34
N LEU A 336 29.89 22.89 -5.26
CA LEU A 336 30.84 22.39 -4.26
C LEU A 336 30.40 22.72 -2.83
N LYS A 337 29.86 23.92 -2.62
CA LYS A 337 29.37 24.35 -1.30
C LYS A 337 28.20 23.48 -0.84
N PHE A 338 27.26 23.19 -1.74
CA PHE A 338 26.12 22.32 -1.45
C PHE A 338 26.57 20.91 -1.06
N VAL A 339 27.48 20.30 -1.81
CA VAL A 339 27.95 18.94 -1.50
C VAL A 339 28.78 18.92 -0.22
N LEU A 340 29.83 19.75 -0.13
CA LEU A 340 30.81 19.69 0.96
C LEU A 340 30.30 20.24 2.29
N LEU A 341 29.47 21.29 2.28
CA LEU A 341 29.02 21.97 3.50
C LEU A 341 27.59 21.60 3.93
N GLU A 342 26.82 20.91 3.09
CA GLU A 342 25.46 20.50 3.43
C GLU A 342 25.28 18.99 3.33
N VAL A 343 25.47 18.38 2.15
CA VAL A 343 25.20 16.95 1.95
C VAL A 343 26.11 16.06 2.80
N ILE A 344 27.43 16.23 2.71
CA ILE A 344 28.40 15.41 3.45
C ILE A 344 28.25 15.54 4.97
N PRO A 345 28.21 16.76 5.57
CA PRO A 345 28.12 16.86 7.03
C PRO A 345 26.77 16.40 7.57
N ILE A 346 25.65 16.70 6.89
CA ILE A 346 24.33 16.25 7.34
C ILE A 346 24.20 14.73 7.20
N GLY A 347 24.55 14.19 6.03
CA GLY A 347 24.51 12.75 5.78
C GLY A 347 25.45 11.99 6.69
N GLY A 348 26.68 12.48 6.87
CA GLY A 348 27.68 11.91 7.77
C GLY A 348 27.24 11.92 9.23
N LEU A 349 26.58 13.00 9.70
CA LEU A 349 26.03 13.06 11.05
C LEU A 349 24.92 12.03 11.25
N VAL A 350 23.95 11.94 10.34
CA VAL A 350 22.83 11.00 10.45
C VAL A 350 23.35 9.56 10.40
N LEU A 351 24.19 9.22 9.42
CA LEU A 351 24.79 7.89 9.31
C LEU A 351 25.67 7.55 10.53
N GLY A 352 26.41 8.52 11.07
CA GLY A 352 27.20 8.36 12.27
C GLY A 352 26.35 8.04 13.50
N LEU A 353 25.23 8.76 13.69
CA LEU A 353 24.28 8.48 14.76
C LEU A 353 23.62 7.11 14.61
N THR A 354 23.20 6.74 13.40
CA THR A 354 22.64 5.41 13.11
C THR A 354 23.66 4.31 13.36
N PHE A 355 24.92 4.50 12.94
CA PHE A 355 25.99 3.55 13.19
C PHE A 355 26.26 3.34 14.68
N LEU A 356 26.22 4.41 15.49
CA LEU A 356 26.35 4.32 16.94
C LEU A 356 25.18 3.57 17.57
N LEU A 357 23.95 3.83 17.13
CA LEU A 357 22.75 3.11 17.57
C LEU A 357 22.86 1.61 17.23
N ASP A 358 23.18 1.29 15.98
CA ASP A 358 23.31 -0.09 15.53
C ASP A 358 24.46 -0.81 16.28
N ARG A 359 25.58 -0.13 16.56
CA ARG A 359 26.68 -0.66 17.40
C ARG A 359 26.20 -1.02 18.81
N GLN A 360 25.38 -0.17 19.44
CA GLN A 360 24.87 -0.42 20.79
C GLN A 360 23.96 -1.66 20.83
N LEU A 361 23.08 -1.83 19.83
CA LEU A 361 22.11 -2.91 19.80
C LEU A 361 22.66 -4.24 19.27
N TYR A 362 23.56 -4.20 18.29
CA TYR A 362 24.22 -5.40 17.79
C TYR A 362 25.35 -5.90 18.70
N GLY A 363 25.95 -5.03 19.50
CA GLY A 363 27.13 -5.36 20.31
C GLY A 363 28.42 -5.57 19.50
N SER A 364 28.36 -5.46 18.16
CA SER A 364 29.47 -5.56 17.21
C SER A 364 29.52 -4.31 16.30
N TRP A 365 30.66 -4.02 15.68
CA TRP A 365 30.78 -2.90 14.74
C TRP A 365 30.24 -3.33 13.38
N VAL A 366 29.03 -2.87 13.04
CA VAL A 366 28.32 -3.26 11.82
C VAL A 366 27.93 -2.03 11.03
N ILE A 367 28.33 -1.98 9.76
CA ILE A 367 27.88 -0.94 8.83
C ILE A 367 26.71 -1.51 8.02
N VAL A 368 25.51 -1.35 8.56
CA VAL A 368 24.27 -1.92 8.00
C VAL A 368 24.07 -1.59 6.51
N PRO A 369 24.21 -0.33 6.04
CA PRO A 369 23.97 -0.03 4.62
C PRO A 369 24.91 -0.79 3.67
N ILE A 370 26.17 -1.05 4.07
CA ILE A 370 27.13 -1.80 3.26
C ILE A 370 26.73 -3.28 3.21
N ASN A 371 26.37 -3.86 4.36
CA ASN A 371 25.91 -5.25 4.42
C ASN A 371 24.61 -5.45 3.63
N PHE A 372 23.69 -4.50 3.71
CA PHE A 372 22.47 -4.47 2.92
C PHE A 372 22.77 -4.47 1.42
N LEU A 373 23.69 -3.61 0.95
CA LEU A 373 24.11 -3.56 -0.45
C LEU A 373 24.77 -4.87 -0.89
N LYS A 374 25.67 -5.42 -0.06
CA LYS A 374 26.34 -6.70 -0.30
C LYS A 374 25.35 -7.84 -0.50
N PHE A 375 24.32 -7.91 0.34
CA PHE A 375 23.34 -8.99 0.30
C PHE A 375 22.32 -8.83 -0.84
N ASN A 376 21.78 -7.63 -1.04
CA ASN A 376 20.66 -7.41 -1.96
C ASN A 376 21.08 -7.15 -3.41
N PHE A 377 22.26 -6.58 -3.64
CA PHE A 377 22.72 -6.22 -5.00
C PHE A 377 23.90 -7.05 -5.47
N PHE A 378 24.87 -7.33 -4.59
CA PHE A 378 26.08 -8.07 -4.96
C PHE A 378 25.97 -9.59 -4.75
N SER A 379 24.92 -10.04 -4.06
CA SER A 379 24.60 -11.45 -3.89
C SER A 379 23.23 -11.72 -4.54
N SER A 380 23.00 -12.93 -5.05
CA SER A 380 21.68 -13.36 -5.56
C SER A 380 20.65 -13.58 -4.43
N GLY A 381 20.82 -12.89 -3.29
CA GLY A 381 20.00 -13.07 -2.09
C GLY A 381 18.59 -12.50 -2.24
N GLY A 382 18.42 -11.45 -3.04
CA GLY A 382 17.10 -10.89 -3.35
C GLY A 382 16.23 -11.84 -4.18
N ASP A 383 16.84 -12.61 -5.09
CA ASP A 383 16.11 -13.54 -5.97
C ASP A 383 15.53 -14.75 -5.22
N TYR A 384 15.99 -15.01 -3.99
CA TYR A 384 15.44 -16.04 -3.10
C TYR A 384 13.94 -15.87 -2.85
N TYR A 385 13.48 -14.61 -2.82
CA TYR A 385 12.09 -14.25 -2.57
C TYR A 385 11.22 -14.24 -3.84
N GLY A 386 11.72 -14.81 -4.94
CA GLY A 386 11.06 -14.86 -6.22
C GLY A 386 11.31 -13.61 -7.07
N THR A 387 11.15 -13.79 -8.38
CA THR A 387 11.44 -12.77 -9.38
C THR A 387 10.21 -12.47 -10.24
N HIS A 388 10.08 -11.22 -10.65
CA HIS A 388 9.05 -10.78 -11.58
C HIS A 388 9.68 -10.18 -12.86
N ALA A 389 8.94 -10.23 -13.98
CA ALA A 389 9.37 -9.62 -15.24
C ALA A 389 9.69 -8.11 -15.07
N TRP A 390 10.58 -7.59 -15.91
CA TRP A 390 11.06 -6.20 -15.83
C TRP A 390 9.92 -5.18 -15.93
N HIS A 391 8.90 -5.46 -16.74
CA HIS A 391 7.75 -4.57 -16.96
C HIS A 391 6.69 -4.64 -15.86
N TRP A 392 6.86 -5.49 -14.83
CA TRP A 392 5.84 -5.77 -13.82
C TRP A 392 5.31 -4.51 -13.15
N TYR A 393 6.16 -3.54 -12.80
CA TYR A 393 5.70 -2.28 -12.20
C TYR A 393 4.79 -1.47 -13.13
N ILE A 394 5.04 -1.51 -14.44
CA ILE A 394 4.26 -0.77 -15.45
C ILE A 394 2.95 -1.50 -15.74
N THR A 395 2.98 -2.83 -15.93
CA THR A 395 1.80 -3.60 -16.34
C THR A 395 0.89 -3.97 -15.18
N GLN A 396 1.44 -4.21 -13.99
CA GLN A 396 0.70 -4.73 -12.83
C GLN A 396 0.97 -3.90 -11.58
N GLY A 397 2.21 -3.85 -11.07
CA GLY A 397 2.58 -3.29 -9.78
C GLY A 397 2.02 -1.90 -9.48
N PHE A 398 2.59 -0.87 -10.11
CA PHE A 398 2.20 0.53 -9.86
C PHE A 398 0.81 0.86 -10.43
N THR A 399 0.46 0.23 -11.54
CA THR A 399 -0.86 0.36 -12.18
C THR A 399 -2.00 -0.11 -11.26
N VAL A 400 -1.82 -1.24 -10.55
CA VAL A 400 -2.80 -1.75 -9.58
C VAL A 400 -2.88 -0.86 -8.34
N MET A 401 -1.76 -0.27 -7.90
CA MET A 401 -1.76 0.70 -6.79
C MET A 401 -2.58 1.96 -7.12
N LEU A 402 -2.42 2.49 -8.34
CA LEU A 402 -3.23 3.62 -8.82
C LEU A 402 -4.69 3.22 -9.11
N PHE A 403 -4.90 2.01 -9.63
CA PHE A 403 -6.21 1.47 -9.98
C PHE A 403 -7.01 2.46 -10.85
N THR A 404 -8.24 2.80 -10.46
CA THR A 404 -9.10 3.73 -11.21
C THR A 404 -8.62 5.18 -11.22
N TYR A 405 -7.61 5.53 -10.41
CA TYR A 405 -6.94 6.83 -10.50
C TYR A 405 -5.94 6.95 -11.65
N LEU A 406 -5.51 5.84 -12.26
CA LEU A 406 -4.52 5.83 -13.34
C LEU A 406 -4.81 6.83 -14.48
N PRO A 407 -6.01 6.84 -15.12
CA PRO A 407 -6.28 7.77 -16.22
C PRO A 407 -6.23 9.23 -15.76
N PHE A 408 -6.66 9.54 -14.53
CA PHE A 408 -6.59 10.88 -13.97
C PHE A 408 -5.15 11.31 -13.68
N SER A 409 -4.31 10.39 -13.19
CA SER A 409 -2.88 10.63 -12.99
C SER A 409 -2.19 10.97 -14.30
N VAL A 410 -2.41 10.16 -15.36
CA VAL A 410 -1.81 10.39 -16.68
C VAL A 410 -2.30 11.70 -17.28
N ALA A 411 -3.61 11.97 -17.24
CA ALA A 411 -4.16 13.25 -17.70
C ALA A 411 -3.57 14.43 -16.92
N GLY A 412 -3.43 14.31 -15.59
CA GLY A 412 -2.83 15.33 -14.74
C GLY A 412 -1.38 15.64 -15.10
N VAL A 413 -0.57 14.60 -15.36
CA VAL A 413 0.82 14.75 -15.82
C VAL A 413 0.86 15.56 -17.11
N VAL A 414 0.08 15.17 -18.12
CA VAL A 414 0.04 15.84 -19.43
C VAL A 414 -0.45 17.29 -19.31
N MET A 415 -1.46 17.56 -18.49
CA MET A 415 -2.07 18.88 -18.35
C MET A 415 -1.21 19.85 -17.52
N SER A 416 -0.49 19.35 -16.51
CA SER A 416 0.28 20.18 -15.58
C SER A 416 1.51 20.85 -16.20
N LYS A 417 2.06 20.27 -17.28
CA LYS A 417 3.34 20.65 -17.92
C LYS A 417 4.54 20.57 -16.97
N GLU A 418 4.40 19.96 -15.79
CA GLU A 418 5.49 19.68 -14.88
C GLU A 418 6.25 18.44 -15.36
N TRP A 419 7.59 18.47 -15.32
CA TRP A 419 8.43 17.37 -15.78
C TRP A 419 9.27 16.74 -14.67
N LYS A 420 9.54 17.49 -13.58
CA LYS A 420 10.42 17.04 -12.49
C LYS A 420 9.80 15.89 -11.69
N LEU A 421 8.53 16.00 -11.32
CA LEU A 421 7.84 14.97 -10.53
C LEU A 421 7.46 13.73 -11.34
N PRO A 422 6.96 13.83 -12.59
CA PRO A 422 6.79 12.65 -13.44
C PRO A 422 8.12 11.98 -13.77
N GLY A 423 9.18 12.77 -13.97
CA GLY A 423 10.54 12.26 -14.13
C GLY A 423 11.02 11.47 -12.91
N LEU A 424 10.70 11.91 -11.68
CA LEU A 424 10.97 11.15 -10.46
C LEU A 424 10.22 9.80 -10.44
N ILE A 425 8.93 9.80 -10.80
CA ILE A 425 8.13 8.55 -10.87
C ILE A 425 8.78 7.58 -11.86
N VAL A 426 9.08 8.04 -13.08
CA VAL A 426 9.71 7.21 -14.11
C VAL A 426 11.08 6.71 -13.68
N TRP A 427 11.90 7.54 -13.04
CA TRP A 427 13.21 7.16 -12.52
C TRP A 427 13.11 6.04 -11.48
N VAL A 428 12.22 6.20 -10.49
CA VAL A 428 12.03 5.21 -9.42
C VAL A 428 11.51 3.89 -10.00
N LEU A 429 10.45 3.93 -10.81
CA LEU A 429 9.88 2.72 -11.42
C LEU A 429 10.90 2.04 -12.34
N GLY A 430 11.62 2.80 -13.16
CA GLY A 430 12.64 2.28 -14.07
C GLY A 430 13.78 1.60 -13.32
N THR A 431 14.27 2.20 -12.23
CA THR A 431 15.37 1.64 -11.42
C THR A 431 14.94 0.35 -10.73
N TYR A 432 13.77 0.33 -10.08
CA TYR A 432 13.25 -0.89 -9.43
C TYR A 432 12.86 -1.99 -10.44
N SER A 433 12.50 -1.62 -11.68
CA SER A 433 12.24 -2.59 -12.75
C SER A 433 13.46 -3.42 -13.15
N LEU A 434 14.68 -2.92 -12.92
CA LEU A 434 15.93 -3.64 -13.19
C LEU A 434 16.21 -4.76 -12.17
N LEU A 435 15.58 -4.72 -11.00
CA LEU A 435 15.78 -5.72 -9.95
C LEU A 435 14.88 -6.94 -10.19
N GLY A 436 15.40 -8.15 -9.99
CA GLY A 436 14.65 -9.40 -10.17
C GLY A 436 13.43 -9.46 -9.24
N HIS A 437 13.68 -9.33 -7.94
CA HIS A 437 12.65 -9.27 -6.90
C HIS A 437 11.95 -7.90 -6.86
N LYS A 438 10.62 -7.92 -6.85
CA LYS A 438 9.76 -6.74 -6.90
C LYS A 438 8.60 -6.87 -5.94
N GLU A 439 8.25 -5.77 -5.30
CA GLU A 439 7.10 -5.68 -4.40
C GLU A 439 6.40 -4.32 -4.55
N PHE A 440 5.10 -4.29 -4.25
CA PHE A 440 4.29 -3.06 -4.30
C PHE A 440 4.81 -1.96 -3.38
N ARG A 441 5.24 -2.32 -2.17
CA ARG A 441 5.67 -1.35 -1.15
C ARG A 441 7.00 -0.65 -1.47
N PHE A 442 7.84 -1.21 -2.35
CA PHE A 442 9.12 -0.58 -2.73
C PHE A 442 8.92 0.74 -3.47
N VAL A 443 7.81 0.88 -4.20
CA VAL A 443 7.46 2.08 -4.98
C VAL A 443 6.38 2.92 -4.31
N LEU A 444 6.00 2.59 -3.06
CA LEU A 444 5.04 3.36 -2.26
C LEU A 444 5.41 4.84 -2.13
N PRO A 445 6.70 5.25 -1.94
CA PRO A 445 7.04 6.66 -1.78
C PRO A 445 6.65 7.57 -2.95
N VAL A 446 6.51 7.04 -4.17
CA VAL A 446 6.11 7.81 -5.36
C VAL A 446 4.62 7.72 -5.68
N LEU A 447 3.85 6.86 -5.00
CA LEU A 447 2.41 6.76 -5.19
C LEU A 447 1.65 8.06 -4.83
N PRO A 448 1.92 8.72 -3.70
CA PRO A 448 1.31 10.02 -3.39
C PRO A 448 1.61 11.10 -4.44
N VAL A 449 2.81 11.08 -5.04
CA VAL A 449 3.20 12.01 -6.11
C VAL A 449 2.38 11.77 -7.38
N ALA A 450 2.06 10.52 -7.70
CA ALA A 450 1.15 10.19 -8.81
C ALA A 450 -0.30 10.62 -8.50
N LEU A 451 -0.79 10.37 -7.28
CA LEU A 451 -2.13 10.79 -6.84
C LEU A 451 -2.31 12.31 -6.82
N LEU A 452 -1.23 13.06 -6.61
CA LEU A 452 -1.22 14.52 -6.74
C LEU A 452 -1.65 14.95 -8.16
N PHE A 453 -1.17 14.28 -9.21
CA PHE A 453 -1.59 14.55 -10.59
C PHE A 453 -3.04 14.16 -10.85
N SER A 454 -3.53 13.07 -10.23
CA SER A 454 -4.96 12.77 -10.26
C SER A 454 -5.81 13.91 -9.68
N GLY A 455 -5.37 14.49 -8.56
CA GLY A 455 -5.97 15.68 -7.98
C GLY A 455 -5.97 16.88 -8.93
N TYR A 456 -4.88 17.08 -9.67
CA TYR A 456 -4.77 18.14 -10.69
C TYR A 456 -5.81 17.97 -11.82
N SER A 457 -5.97 16.75 -12.34
CA SER A 457 -6.97 16.45 -13.38
C SER A 457 -8.41 16.70 -12.88
N LEU A 458 -8.74 16.20 -11.68
CA LEU A 458 -10.06 16.41 -11.06
C LEU A 458 -10.37 17.89 -10.81
N ALA A 459 -9.38 18.64 -10.34
CA ALA A 459 -9.50 20.08 -10.14
C ALA A 459 -9.81 20.84 -11.44
N ASN A 460 -9.18 20.45 -12.56
CA ASN A 460 -9.40 21.08 -13.86
C ASN A 460 -10.72 20.67 -14.50
N LEU A 461 -11.19 19.42 -14.30
CA LEU A 461 -12.53 18.99 -14.68
C LEU A 461 -13.62 19.87 -14.03
N GLY A 462 -13.41 20.30 -12.78
CA GLY A 462 -14.29 21.26 -12.10
C GLY A 462 -14.26 22.67 -12.72
N LYS A 463 -13.08 23.17 -13.11
CA LYS A 463 -12.91 24.53 -13.68
C LYS A 463 -13.47 24.69 -15.10
N CYS A 464 -13.24 23.71 -15.98
CA CYS A 464 -13.67 23.78 -17.38
C CYS A 464 -15.19 23.92 -17.55
N GLU A 465 -15.97 23.39 -16.62
CA GLU A 465 -17.44 23.45 -16.67
C GLU A 465 -18.00 24.74 -16.01
N LEU A 466 -17.28 25.30 -15.02
CA LEU A 466 -17.60 26.63 -14.46
C LEU A 466 -17.41 27.76 -15.51
N SER A 467 -16.37 27.64 -16.34
CA SER A 467 -16.12 28.61 -17.41
C SER A 467 -17.17 28.56 -18.52
N LYS A 468 -17.67 27.37 -18.89
CA LYS A 468 -18.77 27.22 -19.86
C LYS A 468 -20.10 27.76 -19.35
N ARG A 469 -20.33 27.68 -18.04
CA ARG A 469 -21.55 28.18 -17.38
C ARG A 469 -21.57 29.71 -17.25
N LYS A 470 -20.42 30.36 -17.04
CA LYS A 470 -20.29 31.83 -17.03
C LYS A 470 -20.64 32.50 -18.38
N VAL A 471 -20.52 31.77 -19.49
CA VAL A 471 -20.90 32.29 -20.82
C VAL A 471 -22.42 32.21 -21.05
N LYS A 472 -23.17 31.46 -20.23
CA LYS A 472 -24.57 31.12 -20.52
C LYS A 472 -25.63 31.67 -19.59
N GLU A 473 -25.32 32.26 -18.42
CA GLU A 473 -26.40 32.76 -17.54
C GLU A 473 -25.93 33.81 -16.51
N SER A 474 -26.38 35.03 -16.73
CA SER A 474 -26.64 36.04 -15.71
C SER A 474 -28.02 35.77 -15.08
N SER A 475 -28.12 34.87 -14.11
CA SER A 475 -29.18 34.88 -13.06
C SER A 475 -29.07 33.69 -12.08
N SER A 476 -29.25 34.02 -10.80
CA SER A 476 -29.61 33.16 -9.65
C SER A 476 -28.89 31.81 -9.43
N SER A 477 -27.87 31.90 -8.57
CA SER A 477 -27.52 31.00 -7.45
C SER A 477 -28.26 29.66 -7.30
N HIS A 478 -27.64 28.58 -7.77
CA HIS A 478 -27.45 27.34 -7.02
C HIS A 478 -26.20 26.61 -7.54
N LYS A 479 -25.19 26.44 -6.67
CA LYS A 479 -23.91 25.77 -6.93
C LYS A 479 -24.09 24.26 -7.19
N LYS A 480 -24.71 23.87 -8.31
CA LYS A 480 -24.70 22.46 -8.74
C LYS A 480 -23.28 22.11 -9.20
N CYS A 481 -22.64 21.19 -8.47
CA CYS A 481 -21.38 20.56 -8.87
C CYS A 481 -21.55 19.93 -10.26
N SER A 482 -20.51 20.00 -11.11
CA SER A 482 -20.59 19.50 -12.48
C SER A 482 -20.91 18.00 -12.49
N LEU A 483 -21.93 17.58 -13.22
CA LEU A 483 -22.36 16.18 -13.31
C LEU A 483 -21.20 15.24 -13.67
N LYS A 484 -20.29 15.66 -14.57
CA LYS A 484 -19.10 14.87 -14.95
C LYS A 484 -18.13 14.67 -13.79
N LEU A 485 -17.90 15.72 -12.99
CA LEU A 485 -17.05 15.64 -11.81
C LEU A 485 -17.71 14.78 -10.73
N GLN A 486 -19.01 14.91 -10.53
CA GLN A 486 -19.77 14.06 -9.61
C GLN A 486 -19.70 12.59 -10.02
N LEU A 487 -19.90 12.29 -11.31
CA LEU A 487 -19.78 10.93 -11.85
C LEU A 487 -18.36 10.38 -11.71
N ALA A 488 -17.33 11.19 -11.98
CA ALA A 488 -15.93 10.78 -11.80
C ALA A 488 -15.61 10.47 -10.34
N VAL A 489 -16.00 11.35 -9.41
CA VAL A 489 -15.80 11.13 -7.97
C VAL A 489 -16.58 9.91 -7.48
N PHE A 490 -17.85 9.78 -7.89
CA PHE A 490 -18.66 8.62 -7.56
C PHE A 490 -18.03 7.32 -8.06
N PHE A 491 -17.57 7.29 -9.32
CA PHE A 491 -16.85 6.14 -9.88
C PHE A 491 -15.57 5.80 -9.09
N LEU A 492 -14.76 6.81 -8.74
CA LEU A 492 -13.54 6.60 -7.96
C LEU A 492 -13.85 6.05 -6.56
N LEU A 493 -14.87 6.58 -5.89
CA LEU A 493 -15.29 6.12 -4.56
C LEU A 493 -15.87 4.70 -4.61
N VAL A 494 -16.79 4.42 -5.52
CA VAL A 494 -17.43 3.10 -5.67
C VAL A 494 -16.40 2.01 -6.01
N THR A 495 -15.33 2.35 -6.72
CA THR A 495 -14.30 1.36 -7.07
C THR A 495 -13.24 1.19 -5.99
N ASN A 496 -12.79 2.27 -5.33
CA ASN A 496 -11.72 2.19 -4.34
C ASN A 496 -12.21 1.84 -2.94
N PHE A 497 -13.36 2.36 -2.50
CA PHE A 497 -13.80 2.22 -1.11
C PHE A 497 -14.13 0.76 -0.73
N PRO A 498 -14.88 -0.02 -1.55
CA PRO A 498 -15.10 -1.44 -1.26
C PRO A 498 -13.79 -2.24 -1.25
N MET A 499 -12.88 -1.94 -2.18
CA MET A 499 -11.57 -2.57 -2.25
C MET A 499 -10.72 -2.26 -1.02
N ALA A 500 -10.73 -1.01 -0.57
CA ALA A 500 -10.02 -0.55 0.63
C ALA A 500 -10.54 -1.26 1.89
N ILE A 501 -11.87 -1.30 2.08
CA ILE A 501 -12.50 -1.97 3.21
C ILE A 501 -12.20 -3.47 3.18
N TYR A 502 -12.39 -4.12 2.02
CA TYR A 502 -12.17 -5.55 1.89
C TYR A 502 -10.73 -5.94 2.25
N MET A 503 -9.75 -5.22 1.71
CA MET A 503 -8.34 -5.48 2.00
C MET A 503 -7.96 -5.18 3.44
N SER A 504 -8.56 -4.16 4.06
CA SER A 504 -8.22 -3.76 5.43
C SER A 504 -8.95 -4.57 6.50
N MET A 505 -10.12 -5.13 6.20
CA MET A 505 -11.01 -5.73 7.22
C MET A 505 -11.26 -7.24 7.03
N ILE A 506 -11.11 -7.77 5.81
CA ILE A 506 -11.59 -9.12 5.47
C ILE A 506 -10.46 -10.00 4.95
N HIS A 507 -9.71 -9.54 3.95
CA HIS A 507 -8.71 -10.37 3.28
C HIS A 507 -7.51 -10.67 4.18
N GLN A 508 -7.07 -11.93 4.27
CA GLN A 508 -5.96 -12.38 5.13
C GLN A 508 -6.14 -12.04 6.61
N ARG A 509 -7.39 -12.05 7.11
CA ARG A 509 -7.71 -11.74 8.52
C ARG A 509 -7.31 -12.84 9.50
N GLY A 510 -7.41 -14.11 9.08
CA GLY A 510 -7.32 -15.25 9.99
C GLY A 510 -6.00 -15.39 10.76
N THR A 511 -4.88 -14.90 10.23
CA THR A 511 -3.58 -14.96 10.90
C THR A 511 -3.50 -13.98 12.08
N GLU A 512 -4.17 -12.84 11.99
CA GLU A 512 -4.32 -11.88 13.09
C GLU A 512 -5.34 -12.37 14.13
N ASP A 513 -6.51 -12.85 13.67
CA ASP A 513 -7.57 -13.35 14.56
C ASP A 513 -7.10 -14.54 15.41
N VAL A 514 -6.34 -15.48 14.83
CA VAL A 514 -5.74 -16.61 15.58
C VAL A 514 -4.81 -16.12 16.68
N MET A 515 -3.95 -15.14 16.38
CA MET A 515 -3.02 -14.63 17.38
C MET A 515 -3.73 -13.84 18.48
N HIS A 516 -4.81 -13.13 18.17
CA HIS A 516 -5.67 -12.51 19.17
C HIS A 516 -6.34 -13.55 20.08
N TYR A 517 -6.87 -14.63 19.51
CA TYR A 517 -7.44 -15.75 20.27
C TYR A 517 -6.41 -16.40 21.18
N LEU A 518 -5.24 -16.77 20.63
CA LEU A 518 -4.15 -17.40 21.39
C LEU A 518 -3.62 -16.49 22.49
N SER A 519 -3.58 -15.17 22.28
CA SER A 519 -3.16 -14.21 23.30
C SER A 519 -4.12 -14.19 24.50
N ASN A 520 -5.43 -14.21 24.25
CA ASN A 520 -6.43 -14.27 25.32
C ASN A 520 -6.35 -15.61 26.08
N GLU A 521 -6.24 -16.72 25.37
CA GLU A 521 -6.13 -18.05 25.98
C GLU A 521 -4.79 -18.26 26.73
N ALA A 522 -3.70 -17.64 26.27
CA ALA A 522 -2.43 -17.61 26.99
C ALA A 522 -2.52 -16.82 28.29
N ARG A 523 -3.28 -15.71 28.31
CA ARG A 523 -3.52 -14.92 29.53
C ARG A 523 -4.30 -15.69 30.59
N GLU A 524 -5.18 -16.59 30.16
CA GLU A 524 -5.91 -17.52 31.03
C GLU A 524 -5.12 -18.79 31.38
N ASN A 525 -3.83 -18.88 30.99
CA ASN A 525 -2.95 -20.02 31.19
C ASN A 525 -3.45 -21.35 30.57
N LYS A 526 -4.30 -21.27 29.54
CA LYS A 526 -4.79 -22.45 28.80
C LYS A 526 -3.78 -22.90 27.73
N VAL A 527 -3.03 -21.96 27.16
CA VAL A 527 -1.97 -22.22 26.17
C VAL A 527 -0.62 -22.30 26.89
N LYS A 528 0.10 -23.42 26.71
CA LYS A 528 1.44 -23.62 27.30
C LYS A 528 2.57 -23.58 26.27
N SER A 529 2.29 -24.01 25.05
CA SER A 529 3.22 -24.01 23.92
C SER A 529 2.48 -24.08 22.59
N ILE A 530 3.01 -23.41 21.56
CA ILE A 530 2.35 -23.31 20.24
C ILE A 530 3.30 -23.79 19.14
N LEU A 531 2.81 -24.64 18.24
CA LEU A 531 3.50 -25.03 17.01
C LEU A 531 2.74 -24.47 15.80
N PHE A 532 3.42 -23.71 14.96
CA PHE A 532 2.89 -23.18 13.70
C PHE A 532 3.36 -24.07 12.55
N LEU A 533 2.43 -24.81 11.96
CA LEU A 533 2.60 -25.58 10.73
C LEU A 533 2.03 -24.78 9.55
N THR A 534 2.57 -23.57 9.39
CA THR A 534 2.22 -22.61 8.33
C THR A 534 3.51 -22.19 7.62
N PRO A 535 3.45 -21.63 6.40
CA PRO A 535 4.59 -20.94 5.82
C PRO A 535 5.26 -20.00 6.82
N CYS A 536 6.58 -19.89 6.72
CA CYS A 536 7.34 -19.07 7.65
C CYS A 536 6.82 -17.63 7.71
N HIS A 537 6.85 -17.04 8.90
CA HIS A 537 6.42 -15.66 9.13
C HIS A 537 4.96 -15.33 8.76
N ALA A 538 4.10 -16.33 8.50
CA ALA A 538 2.70 -16.12 8.12
C ALA A 538 1.82 -15.50 9.22
N THR A 539 2.21 -15.63 10.48
CA THR A 539 1.50 -15.03 11.62
C THR A 539 2.38 -14.00 12.33
N PRO A 540 1.77 -13.02 13.03
CA PRO A 540 2.44 -12.32 14.11
C PRO A 540 2.94 -13.29 15.19
N TYR A 541 3.82 -12.82 16.07
CA TYR A 541 4.50 -13.68 17.04
C TYR A 541 4.41 -13.11 18.46
N TYR A 542 5.53 -12.97 19.19
CA TYR A 542 5.51 -12.49 20.58
C TYR A 542 5.00 -11.06 20.72
N SER A 543 5.19 -10.20 19.71
CA SER A 543 4.67 -8.82 19.71
C SER A 543 3.15 -8.74 19.87
N THR A 544 2.43 -9.75 19.38
CA THR A 544 0.96 -9.84 19.45
C THR A 544 0.51 -10.73 20.60
N LEU A 545 1.19 -11.86 20.83
CA LEU A 545 0.85 -12.76 21.92
C LEU A 545 1.06 -12.11 23.28
N HIS A 546 2.18 -11.37 23.43
CA HIS A 546 2.66 -10.72 24.64
C HIS A 546 2.70 -11.62 25.89
N HIS A 547 3.04 -12.90 25.69
CA HIS A 547 3.26 -13.87 26.75
C HIS A 547 4.52 -14.70 26.46
N ASN A 548 5.36 -14.92 27.47
CA ASN A 548 6.61 -15.65 27.31
C ASN A 548 6.38 -17.17 27.45
N ILE A 549 5.78 -17.77 26.42
CA ILE A 549 5.61 -19.22 26.29
C ILE A 549 6.41 -19.77 25.10
N PRO A 550 6.84 -21.03 25.12
CA PRO A 550 7.56 -21.63 24.00
C PRO A 550 6.67 -21.70 22.75
N MET A 551 7.14 -21.06 21.68
CA MET A 551 6.52 -21.10 20.36
C MET A 551 7.52 -21.59 19.32
N ARG A 552 7.09 -22.36 18.32
CA ARG A 552 7.92 -22.78 17.18
C ARG A 552 7.16 -22.61 15.88
N PHE A 553 7.83 -22.10 14.85
CA PHE A 553 7.35 -22.03 13.47
C PHE A 553 8.39 -22.65 12.54
N LEU A 554 8.03 -22.87 11.27
CA LEU A 554 8.92 -23.45 10.26
C LEU A 554 9.99 -22.44 9.82
N ASP A 555 11.26 -22.80 9.89
CA ASP A 555 12.37 -21.94 9.50
C ASP A 555 12.46 -21.77 7.98
N CYS A 556 12.71 -20.54 7.54
CA CYS A 556 12.98 -20.21 6.14
C CYS A 556 14.25 -19.37 5.99
N THR A 557 15.18 -19.55 6.92
CA THR A 557 16.52 -18.95 6.83
C THR A 557 17.20 -19.47 5.56
N PRO A 558 17.67 -18.57 4.66
CA PRO A 558 18.32 -18.99 3.43
C PRO A 558 19.63 -19.72 3.73
N SER A 559 19.78 -20.92 3.17
CA SER A 559 21.02 -21.70 3.25
C SER A 559 22.16 -21.00 2.50
N GLU A 560 23.39 -21.14 2.99
CA GLU A 560 24.59 -20.70 2.28
C GLU A 560 24.95 -21.65 1.12
N GLU A 561 24.50 -22.91 1.20
CA GLU A 561 24.65 -23.91 0.15
C GLU A 561 23.48 -23.88 -0.84
N LYS A 562 23.79 -23.63 -2.12
CA LYS A 562 22.80 -23.61 -3.20
C LYS A 562 22.16 -25.00 -3.37
N GLY A 563 20.82 -25.04 -3.36
CA GLY A 563 20.03 -26.24 -3.65
C GLY A 563 19.46 -26.95 -2.43
N ILE A 564 19.82 -26.54 -1.21
CA ILE A 564 19.14 -27.00 0.00
C ILE A 564 17.85 -26.20 0.17
N ILE A 565 16.73 -26.92 0.18
CA ILE A 565 15.38 -26.37 0.41
C ILE A 565 15.21 -26.10 1.91
N ASP A 566 14.61 -24.97 2.28
CA ASP A 566 14.37 -24.61 3.69
C ASP A 566 13.29 -25.48 4.37
N GLU A 567 13.15 -25.38 5.71
CA GLU A 567 12.22 -26.19 6.49
C GLU A 567 10.76 -25.96 6.08
N SER A 568 10.40 -24.70 5.78
CA SER A 568 9.06 -24.32 5.32
C SER A 568 8.73 -24.93 3.95
N ASP A 569 9.64 -24.83 2.98
CA ASP A 569 9.45 -25.42 1.65
C ASP A 569 9.48 -26.97 1.69
N GLN A 570 10.32 -27.58 2.55
CA GLN A 570 10.28 -29.03 2.79
C GLN A 570 8.92 -29.49 3.29
N PHE A 571 8.34 -28.77 4.25
CA PHE A 571 7.00 -29.04 4.76
C PHE A 571 5.93 -28.86 3.68
N LEU A 572 6.01 -27.82 2.85
CA LEU A 572 5.03 -27.61 1.77
C LEU A 572 5.09 -28.72 0.70
N ASN A 573 6.27 -29.32 0.46
CA ASN A 573 6.43 -30.40 -0.50
C ASN A 573 5.91 -31.76 0.02
N ASP A 574 6.16 -32.10 1.29
CA ASP A 574 5.65 -33.31 1.95
C ASP A 574 5.22 -33.03 3.39
N PRO A 575 3.98 -32.53 3.60
CA PRO A 575 3.50 -32.15 4.93
C PRO A 575 3.50 -33.31 5.92
N LEU A 576 3.05 -34.49 5.48
CA LEU A 576 2.88 -35.66 6.35
C LEU A 576 4.24 -36.26 6.73
N GLY A 577 5.13 -36.48 5.77
CA GLY A 577 6.47 -37.00 6.06
C GLY A 577 7.28 -36.06 6.93
N PHE A 578 7.14 -34.75 6.72
CA PHE A 578 7.73 -33.74 7.58
C PHE A 578 7.17 -33.80 9.01
N ALA A 579 5.85 -33.84 9.18
CA ALA A 579 5.21 -33.91 10.49
C ALA A 579 5.58 -35.17 11.26
N MET A 580 5.67 -36.33 10.58
CA MET A 580 6.14 -37.57 11.20
C MET A 580 7.61 -37.49 11.65
N LYS A 581 8.49 -36.88 10.85
CA LYS A 581 9.89 -36.67 11.21
C LYS A 581 10.01 -35.73 12.42
N LEU A 582 9.20 -34.67 12.43
CA LEU A 582 9.12 -33.72 13.54
C LEU A 582 8.66 -34.42 14.82
N ALA A 583 7.65 -35.29 14.72
CA ALA A 583 7.04 -35.98 15.85
C ALA A 583 7.98 -36.91 16.63
N ARG A 584 9.01 -37.45 15.97
CA ARG A 584 9.96 -38.38 16.61
C ARG A 584 10.70 -37.75 17.80
N ASN A 585 10.97 -36.45 17.72
CA ASN A 585 11.81 -35.73 18.69
C ASN A 585 11.12 -34.49 19.27
N TRP A 586 9.83 -34.26 19.01
CA TRP A 586 9.15 -33.06 19.50
C TRP A 586 8.73 -33.20 20.97
N THR A 587 8.84 -32.10 21.71
CA THR A 587 8.06 -31.93 22.93
C THR A 587 6.64 -31.59 22.52
N GLN A 588 5.67 -32.44 22.87
CA GLN A 588 4.30 -32.33 22.39
C GLN A 588 3.72 -30.93 22.66
N PRO A 589 3.41 -30.14 21.61
CA PRO A 589 2.92 -28.78 21.79
C PRO A 589 1.49 -28.77 22.33
N SER A 590 1.12 -27.77 23.14
CA SER A 590 -0.25 -27.67 23.64
C SER A 590 -1.25 -27.31 22.54
N HIS A 591 -0.82 -26.50 21.57
CA HIS A 591 -1.64 -26.03 20.45
C HIS A 591 -0.86 -26.14 19.14
N VAL A 592 -1.56 -26.48 18.07
CA VAL A 592 -1.02 -26.51 16.71
C VAL A 592 -1.87 -25.63 15.81
N VAL A 593 -1.23 -24.75 15.04
CA VAL A 593 -1.88 -23.80 14.12
C VAL A 593 -1.50 -24.17 12.69
N LEU A 594 -2.50 -24.27 11.82
CA LEU A 594 -2.34 -24.67 10.43
C LEU A 594 -3.36 -23.97 9.54
N PHE A 595 -3.03 -23.82 8.25
CA PHE A 595 -4.00 -23.44 7.22
C PHE A 595 -4.81 -24.67 6.79
N ASP A 596 -6.04 -24.45 6.31
CA ASP A 596 -6.94 -25.52 5.88
C ASP A 596 -6.42 -26.36 4.70
N SER A 597 -5.62 -25.78 3.81
CA SER A 597 -4.91 -26.52 2.76
C SER A 597 -3.99 -27.60 3.33
N GLN A 598 -3.30 -27.32 4.44
CA GLN A 598 -2.31 -28.16 5.10
C GLN A 598 -2.96 -29.07 6.15
N GLU A 599 -4.15 -28.69 6.65
CA GLU A 599 -4.98 -29.54 7.51
C GLU A 599 -5.35 -30.85 6.81
N LYS A 600 -5.72 -30.79 5.53
CA LYS A 600 -6.21 -31.94 4.76
C LYS A 600 -5.28 -33.17 4.85
N PRO A 601 -3.97 -33.06 4.57
CA PRO A 601 -3.05 -34.19 4.72
C PRO A 601 -2.66 -34.52 6.17
N LEU A 602 -2.87 -33.60 7.13
CA LEU A 602 -2.39 -33.76 8.51
C LEU A 602 -3.47 -34.16 9.52
N LYS A 603 -4.75 -34.14 9.13
CA LYS A 603 -5.87 -34.35 10.05
C LYS A 603 -5.79 -35.68 10.80
N GLU A 604 -5.53 -36.78 10.10
CA GLU A 604 -5.40 -38.11 10.72
C GLU A 604 -4.19 -38.19 11.65
N PHE A 605 -3.08 -37.58 11.23
CA PHE A 605 -1.87 -37.48 12.04
C PHE A 605 -2.14 -36.70 13.35
N LEU A 606 -2.83 -35.57 13.29
CA LEU A 606 -3.18 -34.78 14.48
C LEU A 606 -4.11 -35.56 15.42
N VAL A 607 -5.14 -36.22 14.89
CA VAL A 607 -6.07 -37.04 15.70
C VAL A 607 -5.35 -38.20 16.39
N SER A 608 -4.44 -38.88 15.68
CA SER A 608 -3.64 -39.98 16.27
C SER A 608 -2.71 -39.52 17.40
N HIS A 609 -2.38 -38.23 17.46
CA HIS A 609 -1.59 -37.61 18.53
C HIS A 609 -2.45 -36.86 19.55
N HIS A 610 -3.74 -37.20 19.66
CA HIS A 610 -4.70 -36.65 20.63
C HIS A 610 -4.98 -35.15 20.47
N TYR A 611 -4.91 -34.61 19.26
CA TYR A 611 -5.34 -33.24 18.98
C TYR A 611 -6.78 -33.19 18.46
N SER A 612 -7.54 -32.21 18.94
CA SER A 612 -8.86 -31.86 18.38
C SER A 612 -8.91 -30.41 17.96
N GLU A 613 -9.64 -30.14 16.87
CA GLU A 613 -9.94 -28.78 16.43
C GLU A 613 -10.75 -28.06 17.51
N VAL A 614 -10.27 -26.90 17.94
CA VAL A 614 -10.95 -26.06 18.93
C VAL A 614 -11.59 -24.84 18.29
N GLN A 615 -10.92 -24.26 17.28
CA GLN A 615 -11.38 -23.03 16.66
C GLN A 615 -10.89 -22.92 15.21
N ARG A 616 -11.72 -22.32 14.37
CA ARG A 616 -11.42 -22.02 12.95
C ARG A 616 -11.73 -20.56 12.65
N PHE A 617 -10.83 -19.91 11.93
CA PHE A 617 -10.93 -18.50 11.57
C PHE A 617 -10.88 -18.33 10.06
N PHE A 618 -11.75 -17.49 9.53
CA PHE A 618 -11.72 -17.13 8.12
C PHE A 618 -10.42 -16.38 7.79
N HIS A 619 -9.75 -16.77 6.69
CA HIS A 619 -8.52 -16.13 6.24
C HIS A 619 -8.70 -15.36 4.94
N ALA A 620 -8.98 -16.02 3.82
CA ALA A 620 -9.05 -15.37 2.52
C ALA A 620 -10.05 -16.05 1.56
N HIS A 621 -10.64 -15.25 0.67
CA HIS A 621 -11.50 -15.78 -0.41
C HIS A 621 -10.70 -16.18 -1.66
N PHE A 622 -9.49 -15.65 -1.79
CA PHE A 622 -8.64 -15.82 -2.96
C PHE A 622 -7.31 -16.45 -2.56
N LYS A 623 -6.69 -17.16 -3.51
CA LYS A 623 -5.37 -17.74 -3.30
C LYS A 623 -4.37 -16.67 -2.86
N VAL A 624 -3.63 -17.02 -1.82
CA VAL A 624 -2.50 -16.25 -1.32
C VAL A 624 -1.29 -17.06 -1.72
N ASP A 625 -0.49 -16.53 -2.64
CA ASP A 625 0.65 -17.24 -3.22
C ASP A 625 0.21 -18.49 -4.03
N ARG A 626 0.62 -19.71 -3.63
CA ARG A 626 0.44 -20.94 -4.43
C ARG A 626 -0.94 -21.58 -4.28
N GLU A 627 -1.53 -21.53 -3.08
CA GLU A 627 -2.77 -22.23 -2.74
C GLU A 627 -3.82 -21.33 -2.09
N LEU A 628 -5.06 -21.82 -2.05
CA LEU A 628 -6.12 -21.14 -1.31
C LEU A 628 -6.01 -21.50 0.17
N GLN A 629 -5.57 -20.53 0.96
CA GLN A 629 -5.58 -20.56 2.41
C GLN A 629 -6.92 -19.95 2.87
N ALA A 630 -8.00 -20.71 2.84
CA ALA A 630 -9.34 -20.17 3.10
C ALA A 630 -9.58 -19.92 4.60
N SER A 631 -8.99 -20.76 5.46
CA SER A 631 -9.11 -20.61 6.91
C SER A 631 -7.84 -21.01 7.64
N VAL A 632 -7.67 -20.45 8.84
CA VAL A 632 -6.65 -20.87 9.81
C VAL A 632 -7.34 -21.66 10.92
N VAL A 633 -6.78 -22.80 11.27
CA VAL A 633 -7.35 -23.78 12.18
C VAL A 633 -6.43 -23.96 13.37
N VAL A 634 -7.03 -24.01 14.57
CA VAL A 634 -6.32 -24.21 15.83
C VAL A 634 -6.74 -25.55 16.41
N TYR A 635 -5.75 -26.42 16.60
CA TYR A 635 -5.88 -27.69 17.31
C TYR A 635 -5.30 -27.57 18.70
N ALA A 636 -5.95 -28.16 19.69
CA ALA A 636 -5.43 -28.26 21.05
C ALA A 636 -5.27 -29.72 21.46
N LEU A 637 -4.26 -29.98 22.28
CA LEU A 637 -4.01 -31.29 22.86
C LEU A 637 -5.11 -31.60 23.89
N GLN A 638 -5.79 -32.73 23.71
CA GLN A 638 -6.76 -33.20 24.69
C GLN A 638 -6.02 -33.63 25.96
N ARG A 639 -6.48 -33.13 27.12
CA ARG A 639 -5.98 -33.60 28.41
C ARG A 639 -6.46 -35.05 28.57
N GLN A 640 -5.50 -35.98 28.65
CA GLN A 640 -5.76 -37.33 29.15
C GLN A 640 -6.05 -37.29 30.65
#